data_AF-A0A1W2AQZ9-F1
#
_entry.id   AF-A0A1W2AQZ9-F1
#
_cell.length_a   1.000
_cell.length_b   1.000
_cell.length_c   1.000
_cell.angle_alpha   90.00
_cell.angle_beta   90.00
_cell.angle_gamma   90.00
#
_symmetry.space_group_name_H-M   'P 1'
#
loop_
_entity.id
_entity.type
_entity.pdbx_description
1 polymer ?
#
loop_
_entity_poly.entity_id
_entity_poly.type
_entity_poly.pdbx_seq_one_letter_code
_entity_poly.pdbx_strand_id
1 'polypeptide(L)'
;MITKVGIQGPPGASGMVNRGTYIAETAYIVRDVVQYQGSSYYCKTNSTGHLPTDETYWNLLVSKGDQGNPGASIAFATKAAMEADLAHVVGIWAWVTSDTTTANNGFYRKEGASGTGGWVGPYDMPVPDGSITEKKVVPKAINISKLSDEVYKSIVGFKASYKAASGLNAYVKFTFDADGLGLLASQLMRGAFETYISDTNLTACSIKTYLSNSPTVISGGVNFSSPSQPLTYDQFNSYAKDVTYYNTSYRYIHVLVQFTMTANVLSELFLRNVTMTVGTTAVPMISYGLYSYDATVSSSTLLTDSSYVGRALLPRKDFETEFVDRFNANLSNKTKLWDRLHTNHDSGTKLYISNLYDLQAVSGSLSGMVEIKHTFDMYSESEKINSLVGEFFLTNSTANGALSGFTQLTPNATFSAYEAGVEKQMTGVATVTWSNPNNYRYLQILTDVLVDDVVDFFDIALASPTLTIGGHIIQPISHFVPYSAKTGSYVAVAPLDGSLVTYAVLKTIVTESKWAGKVFVTYGDSITHYDGEPFNENHIEAGQIAKGYQSYMREKLGCVVVNRGSGGKTMPEIYGIINCATDLATFDAVTITSGANDHLQAVALGTLAAVGAIFNTNTFYGALQAAVEKVLTVKPSMKIYLITPVPGFFDDTTATYGNQNKISVDFVNAIKIVGELYGCPVLDWYHTVGINPLNKSVYLGDISSVPYDLHPTQALFARMGESAASFMENN
;
A
#
# COMPACT_ATOMS: atom_id res chain seq x y z
N MET A 1 37.74 0.64 27.73
CA MET A 1 38.70 -0.38 27.24
C MET A 1 38.56 -1.63 28.10
N ILE A 2 38.08 -2.72 27.52
CA ILE A 2 38.65 -4.09 27.55
C ILE A 2 37.73 -4.91 26.61
N THR A 3 38.40 -5.58 25.68
CA THR A 3 37.95 -6.26 24.46
C THR A 3 37.21 -7.56 24.73
N LYS A 4 36.10 -7.80 24.03
CA LYS A 4 35.54 -9.16 23.88
C LYS A 4 36.34 -9.86 22.78
N VAL A 5 37.24 -10.75 23.18
CA VAL A 5 37.92 -11.69 22.29
C VAL A 5 36.89 -12.69 21.81
N GLY A 6 36.68 -12.79 20.49
CA GLY A 6 35.91 -13.87 19.89
C GLY A 6 36.68 -15.18 20.00
N ILE A 7 36.03 -16.22 20.49
CA ILE A 7 36.58 -17.58 20.45
C ILE A 7 36.72 -18.02 18.99
N GLN A 8 37.90 -18.56 18.65
CA GLN A 8 38.21 -19.11 17.33
C GLN A 8 37.42 -20.41 17.12
N GLY A 9 36.64 -20.48 16.03
CA GLY A 9 36.00 -21.73 15.59
C GLY A 9 37.04 -22.80 15.22
N PRO A 10 36.66 -24.09 15.19
CA PRO A 10 37.62 -25.18 14.96
C PRO A 10 38.36 -25.02 13.62
N PRO A 11 39.66 -25.35 13.52
CA PRO A 11 40.42 -25.21 12.29
C PRO A 11 39.83 -26.10 11.19
N GLY A 12 39.38 -25.51 10.08
CA GLY A 12 39.10 -26.25 8.86
C GLY A 12 40.40 -26.74 8.22
N ALA A 13 40.47 -28.01 7.81
CA ALA A 13 41.64 -28.56 7.14
C ALA A 13 41.71 -28.12 5.65
N SER A 14 42.82 -27.46 5.28
CA SER A 14 43.46 -27.21 3.97
C SER A 14 42.59 -26.75 2.76
N GLY A 15 42.83 -25.62 2.10
CA GLY A 15 44.02 -24.78 2.15
C GLY A 15 43.88 -23.52 1.30
N MET A 16 44.11 -22.39 1.97
CA MET A 16 44.61 -21.14 1.42
C MET A 16 45.65 -20.64 2.43
N VAL A 17 46.87 -20.38 1.99
CA VAL A 17 47.99 -20.00 2.87
C VAL A 17 48.17 -18.48 2.79
N ASN A 18 47.82 -17.76 3.85
CA ASN A 18 48.00 -16.31 3.86
C ASN A 18 49.49 -15.95 3.98
N ARG A 19 50.01 -15.23 2.98
CA ARG A 19 51.39 -14.75 2.86
C ARG A 19 51.55 -13.26 3.19
N GLY A 20 50.47 -12.59 3.61
CA GLY A 20 50.49 -11.16 3.95
C GLY A 20 50.55 -10.25 2.72
N THR A 21 51.16 -9.07 2.84
CA THR A 21 51.27 -8.12 1.73
C THR A 21 52.08 -8.69 0.57
N TYR A 22 51.62 -8.48 -0.66
CA TYR A 22 52.35 -8.90 -1.85
C TYR A 22 53.73 -8.22 -1.95
N ILE A 23 54.75 -9.02 -2.26
CA ILE A 23 56.14 -8.60 -2.49
C ILE A 23 56.60 -9.25 -3.80
N ALA A 24 57.04 -8.43 -4.77
CA ALA A 24 57.32 -8.88 -6.13
C ALA A 24 58.42 -9.96 -6.22
N GLU A 25 59.41 -9.93 -5.33
CA GLU A 25 60.54 -10.86 -5.30
C GLU A 25 60.20 -12.22 -4.67
N THR A 26 59.02 -12.37 -4.05
CA THR A 26 58.60 -13.62 -3.42
C THR A 26 57.95 -14.55 -4.44
N ALA A 27 58.31 -15.83 -4.42
CA ALA A 27 57.61 -16.86 -5.18
C ALA A 27 56.37 -17.34 -4.43
N TYR A 28 55.21 -17.20 -5.06
CA TYR A 28 53.91 -17.62 -4.56
C TYR A 28 53.45 -18.90 -5.28
N ILE A 29 52.87 -19.84 -4.54
CA ILE A 29 52.32 -21.08 -5.09
C ILE A 29 50.79 -21.05 -5.07
N VAL A 30 50.17 -21.92 -5.87
CA VAL A 30 48.70 -22.05 -5.94
C VAL A 30 48.09 -22.14 -4.53
N ARG A 31 47.06 -21.32 -4.28
CA ARG A 31 46.37 -21.10 -2.99
C ARG A 31 47.10 -20.23 -1.96
N ASP A 32 48.27 -19.67 -2.25
CA ASP A 32 48.81 -18.57 -1.45
C ASP A 32 47.90 -17.34 -1.56
N VAL A 33 47.58 -16.69 -0.45
CA VAL A 33 46.75 -15.47 -0.39
C VAL A 33 47.63 -14.28 -0.06
N VAL A 34 47.51 -13.20 -0.83
CA VAL A 34 48.24 -11.96 -0.59
C VAL A 34 47.29 -10.77 -0.49
N GLN A 35 47.73 -9.74 0.22
CA GLN A 35 47.06 -8.44 0.32
C GLN A 35 47.72 -7.45 -0.65
N TYR A 36 46.92 -6.79 -1.48
CA TYR A 36 47.38 -5.80 -2.43
C TYR A 36 46.34 -4.69 -2.58
N GLN A 37 46.77 -3.44 -2.35
CA GLN A 37 45.92 -2.23 -2.41
C GLN A 37 44.61 -2.32 -1.60
N GLY A 38 44.65 -2.99 -0.44
CA GLY A 38 43.52 -3.15 0.47
C GLY A 38 42.57 -4.31 0.14
N SER A 39 42.76 -4.97 -1.01
CA SER A 39 42.03 -6.18 -1.40
C SER A 39 42.89 -7.42 -1.13
N SER A 40 42.25 -8.59 -1.01
CA SER A 40 42.93 -9.88 -0.88
C SER A 40 42.75 -10.69 -2.15
N TYR A 41 43.82 -11.35 -2.59
CA TYR A 41 43.87 -12.16 -3.81
C TYR A 41 44.47 -13.53 -3.48
N TYR A 42 44.05 -14.58 -4.17
CA TYR A 42 44.70 -15.89 -4.07
C TYR A 42 45.40 -16.26 -5.38
N CYS A 43 46.57 -16.86 -5.26
CA CYS A 43 47.39 -17.29 -6.37
C CYS A 43 46.73 -18.50 -7.04
N LYS A 44 46.37 -18.34 -8.32
CA LYS A 44 45.72 -19.35 -9.16
C LYS A 44 46.76 -20.20 -9.90
N THR A 45 47.90 -19.60 -10.25
CA THR A 45 49.02 -20.22 -10.95
C THR A 45 50.32 -19.72 -10.30
N ASN A 46 51.28 -20.61 -10.03
CA ASN A 46 52.56 -20.23 -9.40
C ASN A 46 53.13 -18.95 -10.03
N SER A 47 53.47 -17.98 -9.19
CA SER A 47 53.77 -16.62 -9.64
C SER A 47 54.95 -16.03 -8.89
N THR A 48 55.82 -15.33 -9.61
CA THR A 48 56.88 -14.46 -9.07
C THR A 48 56.90 -13.20 -9.94
N GLY A 49 56.93 -12.01 -9.32
CA GLY A 49 56.97 -10.73 -10.03
C GLY A 49 55.65 -10.23 -10.65
N HIS A 50 54.61 -11.06 -10.79
CA HIS A 50 53.33 -10.64 -11.37
C HIS A 50 52.37 -10.08 -10.30
N LEU A 51 51.86 -8.87 -10.55
CA LEU A 51 50.97 -8.17 -9.62
C LEU A 51 49.68 -8.96 -9.36
N PRO A 52 49.09 -8.88 -8.14
CA PRO A 52 47.84 -9.56 -7.81
C PRO A 52 46.61 -9.18 -8.63
N THR A 53 46.68 -8.09 -9.41
CA THR A 53 45.65 -7.69 -10.38
C THR A 53 45.77 -8.40 -11.74
N ASP A 54 46.84 -9.17 -11.98
CA ASP A 54 46.96 -9.99 -13.18
C ASP A 54 46.14 -11.28 -13.02
N GLU A 55 44.96 -11.29 -13.64
CA GLU A 55 43.96 -12.37 -13.55
C GLU A 55 44.46 -13.73 -14.10
N THR A 56 45.59 -13.73 -14.81
CA THR A 56 46.25 -14.96 -15.28
C THR A 56 46.85 -15.76 -14.13
N TYR A 57 47.39 -15.05 -13.13
CA TYR A 57 48.13 -15.65 -12.00
C TYR A 57 47.36 -15.56 -10.69
N TRP A 58 46.39 -14.66 -10.58
CA TRP A 58 45.69 -14.34 -9.34
C TRP A 58 44.18 -14.26 -9.55
N ASN A 59 43.41 -14.66 -8.55
CA ASN A 59 41.97 -14.40 -8.49
C ASN A 59 41.68 -13.50 -7.29
N LEU A 60 40.77 -12.53 -7.47
CA LEU A 60 40.28 -11.72 -6.36
C LEU A 60 39.56 -12.62 -5.34
N LEU A 61 39.99 -12.57 -4.09
CA LEU A 61 39.37 -13.30 -2.98
C LEU A 61 38.35 -12.42 -2.25
N VAL A 62 38.75 -11.18 -1.93
CA VAL A 62 37.93 -10.17 -1.24
C VAL A 62 38.33 -8.79 -1.73
N SER A 63 37.38 -7.96 -2.17
CA SER A 63 37.63 -6.55 -2.49
C SER A 63 37.77 -5.71 -1.22
N LYS A 64 38.59 -4.66 -1.27
CA LYS A 64 38.60 -3.63 -0.21
C LYS A 64 37.19 -3.06 -0.04
N GLY A 65 36.76 -2.85 1.20
CA GLY A 65 35.55 -2.07 1.49
C GLY A 65 35.79 -0.58 1.23
N ASP A 66 34.72 0.17 1.03
CA ASP A 66 34.80 1.64 0.95
C ASP A 66 35.28 2.23 2.29
N GLN A 67 36.09 3.28 2.24
CA GLN A 67 36.59 3.97 3.43
C GLN A 67 35.42 4.67 4.15
N GLY A 68 35.12 4.28 5.38
CA GLY A 68 34.11 4.95 6.20
C GLY A 68 34.45 6.41 6.48
N ASN A 69 33.48 7.31 6.35
CA ASN A 69 33.66 8.75 6.56
C ASN A 69 33.86 9.12 8.05
N PRO A 70 34.79 10.04 8.39
CA PRO A 70 34.92 10.60 9.73
C PRO A 70 33.72 11.49 10.09
N GLY A 71 32.98 11.15 11.14
CA GLY A 71 31.74 11.81 11.55
C GLY A 71 31.90 13.08 12.40
N ALA A 72 32.31 14.20 11.81
CA ALA A 72 32.17 15.51 12.47
C ALA A 72 31.80 16.60 11.45
N SER A 73 30.55 17.06 11.48
CA SER A 73 30.10 18.28 10.79
C SER A 73 30.12 19.48 11.74
N ILE A 74 30.64 20.61 11.29
CA ILE A 74 30.68 21.89 12.00
C ILE A 74 29.55 22.81 11.52
N ALA A 75 29.04 23.73 12.35
CA ALA A 75 27.91 24.59 11.99
C ALA A 75 28.24 26.08 12.05
N PHE A 76 27.73 26.85 11.09
CA PHE A 76 27.88 28.29 10.99
C PHE A 76 26.50 28.97 10.81
N ALA A 77 26.39 30.22 11.26
CA ALA A 77 25.18 31.00 11.08
C ALA A 77 25.03 31.49 9.63
N THR A 78 26.10 32.01 9.03
CA THR A 78 26.10 32.60 7.67
C THR A 78 27.21 32.01 6.79
N LYS A 79 27.04 32.05 5.46
CA LYS A 79 28.04 31.55 4.50
C LYS A 79 29.32 32.37 4.59
N ALA A 80 29.21 33.68 4.76
CA ALA A 80 30.37 34.56 4.92
C ALA A 80 31.21 34.21 6.16
N ALA A 81 30.57 33.81 7.27
CA ALA A 81 31.27 33.39 8.47
C ALA A 81 32.03 32.07 8.27
N MET A 82 31.44 31.13 7.53
CA MET A 82 32.10 29.88 7.15
C MET A 82 33.27 30.13 6.19
N GLU A 83 33.09 30.95 5.14
CA GLU A 83 34.14 31.26 4.17
C GLU A 83 35.34 32.00 4.78
N ALA A 84 35.11 32.77 5.85
CA ALA A 84 36.18 33.39 6.62
C ALA A 84 36.97 32.38 7.48
N ASP A 85 36.39 31.25 7.85
CA ASP A 85 37.02 30.21 8.66
C ASP A 85 37.56 29.06 7.79
N LEU A 86 38.79 29.23 7.30
CA LEU A 86 39.48 28.25 6.46
C LEU A 86 40.37 27.28 7.25
N ALA A 87 40.47 27.42 8.58
CA ALA A 87 41.41 26.69 9.43
C ALA A 87 40.98 25.25 9.75
N HIS A 88 40.35 24.57 8.77
CA HIS A 88 39.78 23.24 8.91
C HIS A 88 40.42 22.24 7.97
N VAL A 89 40.49 20.97 8.40
CA VAL A 89 41.05 19.89 7.59
C VAL A 89 40.24 19.69 6.31
N VAL A 90 40.92 19.35 5.22
CA VAL A 90 40.27 19.06 3.93
C VAL A 90 39.26 17.92 4.07
N GLY A 91 38.12 18.06 3.39
CA GLY A 91 37.05 17.07 3.37
C GLY A 91 36.05 17.13 4.51
N ILE A 92 36.24 17.98 5.52
CA ILE A 92 35.24 18.18 6.58
C ILE A 92 33.97 18.86 6.04
N TRP A 93 32.84 18.58 6.68
CA TRP A 93 31.54 19.15 6.33
C TRP A 93 31.17 20.30 7.25
N ALA A 94 30.63 21.38 6.69
CA ALA A 94 30.06 22.51 7.40
C ALA A 94 28.57 22.69 7.06
N TRP A 95 27.75 23.11 8.02
CA TRP A 95 26.34 23.43 7.82
C TRP A 95 26.05 24.90 8.09
N VAL A 96 25.60 25.64 7.07
CA VAL A 96 25.12 27.02 7.21
C VAL A 96 23.61 27.01 7.43
N THR A 97 23.15 27.56 8.56
CA THR A 97 21.78 27.35 9.04
C THR A 97 20.87 28.57 8.99
N SER A 98 21.42 29.79 8.94
CA SER A 98 20.68 31.01 9.26
C SER A 98 21.14 32.27 8.51
N ASP A 99 21.67 32.11 7.30
CA ASP A 99 21.98 33.20 6.38
C ASP A 99 20.70 33.86 5.86
N THR A 100 20.68 35.18 5.78
CA THR A 100 19.52 35.95 5.29
C THR A 100 19.25 35.71 3.81
N THR A 101 20.27 35.33 3.04
CA THR A 101 20.11 34.87 1.66
C THR A 101 19.83 33.37 1.67
N THR A 102 18.59 32.97 1.46
CA THR A 102 18.15 31.56 1.62
C THR A 102 18.94 30.57 0.75
N ALA A 103 19.46 31.01 -0.40
CA ALA A 103 20.30 30.19 -1.28
C ALA A 103 21.67 29.81 -0.67
N ASN A 104 22.10 30.47 0.40
CA ASN A 104 23.37 30.23 1.09
C ASN A 104 23.25 29.22 2.24
N ASN A 105 22.05 28.86 2.67
CA ASN A 105 21.83 27.86 3.72
C ASN A 105 21.96 26.44 3.13
N GLY A 106 22.71 25.56 3.77
CA GLY A 106 23.00 24.21 3.27
C GLY A 106 24.36 23.67 3.72
N PHE A 107 24.74 22.49 3.23
CA PHE A 107 26.00 21.84 3.59
C PHE A 107 27.13 22.22 2.63
N TYR A 108 28.32 22.45 3.14
CA TYR A 108 29.51 22.79 2.36
C TYR A 108 30.66 21.86 2.74
N ARG A 109 31.52 21.53 1.77
CA ARG A 109 32.68 20.69 1.98
C ARG A 109 33.96 21.51 1.87
N LYS A 110 34.90 21.32 2.81
CA LYS A 110 36.19 22.00 2.77
C LYS A 110 37.08 21.41 1.68
N GLU A 111 37.55 22.25 0.77
CA GLU A 111 38.56 21.88 -0.23
C GLU A 111 39.87 22.62 0.05
N GLY A 112 40.99 21.92 -0.12
CA GLY A 112 42.34 22.42 0.21
C GLY A 112 42.72 22.30 1.70
N ALA A 113 44.03 22.27 1.96
CA ALA A 113 44.60 22.09 3.30
C ALA A 113 44.21 23.20 4.29
N SER A 114 44.20 22.89 5.59
CA SER A 114 43.84 23.86 6.65
C SER A 114 44.61 25.18 6.52
N GLY A 115 43.87 26.30 6.58
CA GLY A 115 44.40 27.66 6.40
C GLY A 115 44.53 28.11 4.93
N THR A 116 44.22 27.26 3.95
CA THR A 116 44.28 27.56 2.51
C THR A 116 43.05 26.96 1.79
N GLY A 117 42.80 27.32 0.53
CA GLY A 117 41.65 26.80 -0.22
C GLY A 117 40.31 27.47 0.16
N GLY A 118 39.20 26.74 0.01
CA GLY A 118 37.86 27.30 0.19
C GLY A 118 36.80 26.25 0.51
N TRP A 119 35.56 26.70 0.70
CA TRP A 119 34.41 25.84 0.94
C TRP A 119 33.57 25.71 -0.34
N VAL A 120 33.20 24.49 -0.71
CA VAL A 120 32.42 24.21 -1.92
C VAL A 120 31.01 23.75 -1.51
N GLY A 121 29.97 24.29 -2.14
CA GLY A 121 28.55 24.04 -1.82
C GLY A 121 27.64 25.25 -2.17
N PRO A 122 26.37 25.28 -1.73
CA PRO A 122 25.74 24.29 -0.84
C PRO A 122 25.28 23.02 -1.56
N TYR A 123 25.46 21.89 -0.87
CA TYR A 123 24.92 20.57 -1.18
C TYR A 123 23.72 20.25 -0.27
N ASP A 124 22.85 19.34 -0.72
CA ASP A 124 21.79 18.75 0.13
C ASP A 124 22.40 17.81 1.20
N MET A 125 21.60 17.42 2.20
CA MET A 125 22.07 16.55 3.30
C MET A 125 22.75 15.31 2.72
N PRO A 126 24.00 14.99 3.12
CA PRO A 126 24.67 13.80 2.63
C PRO A 126 23.84 12.57 3.00
N VAL A 127 23.33 11.85 2.01
CA VAL A 127 23.02 10.43 2.21
C VAL A 127 24.34 9.69 2.46
N PRO A 128 24.35 8.62 3.28
CA PRO A 128 25.59 7.95 3.69
C PRO A 128 26.49 7.41 2.55
N ASP A 129 26.05 7.47 1.29
CA ASP A 129 26.73 6.93 0.11
C ASP A 129 27.58 7.93 -0.70
N GLY A 130 27.58 9.23 -0.37
CA GLY A 130 28.50 10.20 -0.96
C GLY A 130 28.18 10.69 -2.38
N SER A 131 26.96 10.51 -2.89
CA SER A 131 26.54 11.13 -4.16
C SER A 131 26.15 12.61 -4.01
N ILE A 132 26.55 13.46 -4.99
CA ILE A 132 26.18 14.89 -5.09
C ILE A 132 25.44 15.15 -6.41
N THR A 133 24.20 15.67 -6.35
CA THR A 133 23.46 16.16 -7.53
C THR A 133 23.45 17.68 -7.60
N GLU A 134 23.80 18.21 -8.77
CA GLU A 134 23.86 19.63 -9.08
C GLU A 134 22.46 20.28 -9.16
N LYS A 135 22.36 21.53 -8.69
CA LYS A 135 21.09 22.26 -8.50
C LYS A 135 20.48 22.70 -9.84
N LYS A 136 19.52 21.94 -10.37
CA LYS A 136 18.55 22.46 -11.36
C LYS A 136 17.47 23.21 -10.58
N VAL A 137 17.23 24.49 -10.91
CA VAL A 137 16.20 25.32 -10.28
C VAL A 137 14.82 24.74 -10.59
N VAL A 138 14.23 24.03 -9.63
CA VAL A 138 12.84 23.55 -9.68
C VAL A 138 11.97 24.55 -8.91
N PRO A 139 10.77 24.92 -9.41
CA PRO A 139 9.80 25.71 -8.66
C PRO A 139 9.57 25.07 -7.29
N LYS A 140 9.60 25.90 -6.24
CA LYS A 140 9.49 25.55 -4.83
C LYS A 140 8.44 24.44 -4.62
N ALA A 141 8.90 23.23 -4.30
CA ALA A 141 8.04 22.11 -3.94
C ALA A 141 7.19 22.49 -2.72
N ILE A 142 5.91 22.13 -2.78
CA ILE A 142 4.97 22.27 -1.67
C ILE A 142 5.57 21.59 -0.44
N ASN A 143 5.54 22.27 0.71
CA ASN A 143 5.98 21.69 1.97
C ASN A 143 4.90 20.70 2.44
N ILE A 144 4.98 19.45 1.95
CA ILE A 144 4.05 18.34 2.25
C ILE A 144 3.94 18.08 3.77
N SER A 145 4.95 18.47 4.54
CA SER A 145 4.98 18.39 6.01
C SER A 145 3.90 19.22 6.73
N LYS A 146 3.29 20.23 6.09
CA LYS A 146 2.11 20.93 6.64
C LYS A 146 0.78 20.25 6.30
N LEU A 147 0.77 19.32 5.35
CA LEU A 147 -0.44 18.64 4.86
C LEU A 147 -0.58 17.22 5.42
N SER A 148 0.40 16.72 6.18
CA SER A 148 0.54 15.27 6.44
C SER A 148 -0.34 14.69 7.55
N ASP A 149 -0.97 15.48 8.43
CA ASP A 149 -1.78 14.90 9.54
C ASP A 149 -3.22 15.44 9.68
N GLU A 150 -3.54 16.62 9.14
CA GLU A 150 -4.91 17.17 9.18
C GLU A 150 -5.75 16.91 7.92
N VAL A 151 -5.11 16.72 6.75
CA VAL A 151 -5.81 16.55 5.45
C VAL A 151 -6.56 15.22 5.38
N TYR A 152 -6.07 14.18 6.08
CA TYR A 152 -6.74 12.87 6.17
C TYR A 152 -8.09 12.91 6.90
N LYS A 153 -8.42 13.99 7.63
CA LYS A 153 -9.62 14.08 8.48
C LYS A 153 -10.74 14.97 7.93
N SER A 154 -10.52 15.74 6.86
CA SER A 154 -11.54 16.64 6.31
C SER A 154 -12.27 16.03 5.12
N ILE A 155 -13.61 16.07 5.14
CA ILE A 155 -14.53 15.21 4.37
C ILE A 155 -14.42 15.35 2.84
N VAL A 156 -13.79 16.39 2.28
CA VAL A 156 -13.57 16.46 0.84
C VAL A 156 -12.37 17.35 0.51
N GLY A 157 -11.28 16.79 -0.01
CA GLY A 157 -10.08 17.54 -0.46
C GLY A 157 -9.80 17.30 -1.95
N PHE A 158 -9.63 18.35 -2.76
CA PHE A 158 -9.34 18.20 -4.20
C PHE A 158 -8.18 19.07 -4.66
N LYS A 159 -7.42 18.58 -5.65
CA LYS A 159 -6.34 19.28 -6.35
C LYS A 159 -6.75 19.51 -7.81
N ALA A 160 -6.65 20.74 -8.28
CA ALA A 160 -6.99 21.09 -9.66
C ALA A 160 -5.90 21.91 -10.34
N SER A 161 -5.71 21.68 -11.64
CA SER A 161 -4.80 22.43 -12.52
C SER A 161 -5.61 22.93 -13.73
N TYR A 162 -5.32 24.14 -14.20
CA TYR A 162 -6.14 24.80 -15.22
C TYR A 162 -5.29 25.58 -16.22
N LYS A 163 -5.58 25.45 -17.52
CA LYS A 163 -4.95 26.24 -18.58
C LYS A 163 -6.05 26.86 -19.43
N ALA A 164 -6.28 28.14 -19.23
CA ALA A 164 -7.29 28.94 -19.91
C ALA A 164 -6.84 29.33 -21.32
N ALA A 165 -7.79 29.52 -22.24
CA ALA A 165 -7.58 30.44 -23.36
C ALA A 165 -7.53 31.88 -22.85
N SER A 166 -6.89 32.79 -23.59
CA SER A 166 -6.71 34.18 -23.13
C SER A 166 -8.03 34.89 -22.86
N GLY A 167 -8.20 35.40 -21.63
CA GLY A 167 -9.36 36.20 -21.21
C GLY A 167 -10.48 35.44 -20.49
N LEU A 168 -10.34 34.13 -20.22
CA LEU A 168 -11.35 33.34 -19.50
C LEU A 168 -11.12 33.35 -17.98
N ASN A 169 -12.22 33.35 -17.20
CA ASN A 169 -12.19 33.21 -15.73
C ASN A 169 -12.31 31.74 -15.31
N ALA A 170 -11.70 31.38 -14.17
CA ALA A 170 -11.79 30.04 -13.56
C ALA A 170 -12.87 30.01 -12.47
N TYR A 171 -13.74 28.99 -12.51
CA TYR A 171 -14.83 28.80 -11.56
C TYR A 171 -14.83 27.39 -10.97
N VAL A 172 -14.98 27.29 -9.65
CA VAL A 172 -15.33 26.02 -8.98
C VAL A 172 -16.80 26.08 -8.59
N LYS A 173 -17.61 25.13 -9.07
CA LYS A 173 -19.04 25.00 -8.73
C LYS A 173 -19.23 23.88 -7.72
N PHE A 174 -20.00 24.14 -6.67
CA PHE A 174 -20.55 23.15 -5.74
C PHE A 174 -22.07 23.19 -5.82
N THR A 175 -22.74 22.05 -5.83
CA THR A 175 -24.20 21.96 -5.82
C THR A 175 -24.66 21.18 -4.60
N PHE A 176 -25.65 21.73 -3.90
CA PHE A 176 -26.26 21.16 -2.71
C PHE A 176 -27.75 20.94 -2.94
N ASP A 177 -28.28 19.84 -2.41
CA ASP A 177 -29.71 19.51 -2.50
C ASP A 177 -30.42 19.88 -1.19
N ALA A 178 -31.26 20.91 -1.26
CA ALA A 178 -32.07 21.39 -0.13
C ALA A 178 -33.49 20.79 -0.14
N ASP A 179 -33.70 19.65 -0.80
CA ASP A 179 -34.99 18.95 -0.80
C ASP A 179 -35.53 18.74 0.63
N GLY A 180 -36.83 18.93 0.80
CA GLY A 180 -37.50 18.79 2.09
C GLY A 180 -37.19 19.85 3.15
N LEU A 181 -36.24 20.78 2.94
CA LEU A 181 -35.93 21.83 3.92
C LEU A 181 -36.93 22.98 3.94
N GLY A 182 -37.80 23.09 2.91
CA GLY A 182 -38.87 24.08 2.84
C GLY A 182 -38.35 25.49 3.11
N LEU A 183 -37.76 26.14 2.11
CA LEU A 183 -37.23 27.52 2.18
C LEU A 183 -38.36 28.57 2.32
N LEU A 184 -39.15 28.47 3.39
CA LEU A 184 -40.46 29.11 3.56
C LEU A 184 -40.42 30.41 4.39
N ALA A 185 -39.25 30.79 4.93
CA ALA A 185 -39.05 32.01 5.72
C ALA A 185 -37.62 32.56 5.56
N SER A 186 -37.35 33.75 6.11
CA SER A 186 -36.00 34.32 6.23
C SER A 186 -35.04 33.33 6.90
N GLN A 187 -34.26 32.60 6.12
CA GLN A 187 -33.29 31.64 6.63
C GLN A 187 -31.88 32.06 6.25
N LEU A 188 -30.98 31.94 7.23
CA LEU A 188 -29.55 32.19 7.04
C LEU A 188 -28.95 30.96 6.34
N MET A 189 -28.47 31.14 5.12
CA MET A 189 -27.67 30.13 4.42
C MET A 189 -26.20 30.47 4.58
N ARG A 190 -25.39 29.50 5.02
CA ARG A 190 -23.96 29.66 5.21
C ARG A 190 -23.20 28.59 4.44
N GLY A 191 -22.52 29.01 3.36
CA GLY A 191 -21.52 28.18 2.69
C GLY A 191 -20.14 28.48 3.25
N ALA A 192 -19.35 27.45 3.57
CA ALA A 192 -17.97 27.62 4.04
C ALA A 192 -17.00 26.63 3.38
N PHE A 193 -15.76 27.06 3.14
CA PHE A 193 -14.68 26.24 2.60
C PHE A 193 -13.31 26.86 2.93
N GLU A 194 -12.24 26.08 2.78
CA GLU A 194 -10.86 26.54 2.93
C GLU A 194 -10.07 26.29 1.65
N THR A 195 -9.22 27.24 1.24
CA THR A 195 -8.35 27.09 0.05
C THR A 195 -6.87 27.18 0.41
N TYR A 196 -6.06 26.29 -0.16
CA TYR A 196 -4.60 26.42 -0.12
C TYR A 196 -4.07 26.58 -1.54
N ILE A 197 -3.18 27.56 -1.71
CA ILE A 197 -2.68 27.99 -3.00
C ILE A 197 -1.16 27.98 -2.97
N SER A 198 -0.58 27.18 -3.86
CA SER A 198 0.84 27.06 -4.12
C SER A 198 1.26 27.73 -5.44
N ASP A 199 0.34 28.45 -6.09
CA ASP A 199 0.59 29.23 -7.31
C ASP A 199 0.47 30.74 -7.06
N THR A 200 1.46 31.52 -7.51
CA THR A 200 1.42 32.99 -7.49
C THR A 200 0.51 33.58 -8.57
N ASN A 201 0.05 32.77 -9.53
CA ASN A 201 -0.86 33.25 -10.59
C ASN A 201 -2.28 33.55 -10.10
N LEU A 202 -2.65 33.04 -8.92
CA LEU A 202 -3.95 33.28 -8.27
C LEU A 202 -3.84 34.44 -7.29
N THR A 203 -4.58 35.52 -7.52
CA THR A 203 -4.43 36.76 -6.73
C THR A 203 -5.62 37.07 -5.84
N ALA A 204 -6.81 36.66 -6.23
CA ALA A 204 -8.02 36.91 -5.46
C ALA A 204 -9.12 35.89 -5.78
N CYS A 205 -10.09 35.74 -4.88
CA CYS A 205 -11.29 34.97 -5.16
C CYS A 205 -12.56 35.72 -4.74
N SER A 206 -13.68 35.37 -5.36
CA SER A 206 -15.01 35.82 -4.95
C SER A 206 -16.00 34.66 -5.00
N ILE A 207 -17.02 34.71 -4.15
CA ILE A 207 -18.03 33.67 -4.03
C ILE A 207 -19.35 34.21 -4.54
N LYS A 208 -20.04 33.41 -5.34
CA LYS A 208 -21.40 33.68 -5.82
C LYS A 208 -22.30 32.50 -5.49
N THR A 209 -23.40 32.77 -4.83
CA THR A 209 -24.42 31.75 -4.53
C THR A 209 -25.63 31.94 -5.43
N TYR A 210 -26.14 30.84 -5.99
CA TYR A 210 -27.31 30.77 -6.86
C TYR A 210 -28.28 29.72 -6.35
N LEU A 211 -29.57 29.90 -6.65
CA LEU A 211 -30.63 28.95 -6.35
C LEU A 211 -31.31 28.51 -7.66
N SER A 212 -31.69 27.25 -7.76
CA SER A 212 -32.34 26.71 -8.95
C SER A 212 -33.25 25.50 -8.62
N ASN A 213 -34.01 25.05 -9.61
CA ASN A 213 -34.75 23.77 -9.57
C ASN A 213 -34.07 22.67 -10.40
N SER A 214 -32.85 22.91 -10.87
CA SER A 214 -32.10 21.93 -11.63
C SER A 214 -30.77 21.63 -10.94
N PRO A 215 -30.41 20.35 -10.74
CA PRO A 215 -29.11 20.01 -10.13
C PRO A 215 -27.94 20.36 -11.04
N THR A 216 -28.19 20.59 -12.33
CA THR A 216 -27.15 20.84 -13.34
C THR A 216 -27.19 22.27 -13.86
N VAL A 217 -28.40 22.83 -14.00
CA VAL A 217 -28.62 24.13 -14.66
C VAL A 217 -28.86 25.26 -13.66
N ILE A 218 -28.05 26.30 -13.77
CA ILE A 218 -28.30 27.56 -13.06
C ILE A 218 -29.22 28.41 -13.95
N SER A 219 -30.51 28.50 -13.60
CA SER A 219 -31.48 29.36 -14.27
C SER A 219 -32.30 30.17 -13.27
N GLY A 220 -32.26 31.51 -13.37
CA GLY A 220 -33.18 32.40 -12.65
C GLY A 220 -32.86 32.71 -11.18
N GLY A 221 -31.61 32.54 -10.74
CA GLY A 221 -31.23 32.68 -9.33
C GLY A 221 -30.93 34.12 -8.88
N VAL A 222 -31.30 34.43 -7.63
CA VAL A 222 -30.84 35.63 -6.90
C VAL A 222 -29.34 35.46 -6.62
N ASN A 223 -28.53 36.43 -7.07
CA ASN A 223 -27.07 36.41 -6.89
C ASN A 223 -26.69 37.08 -5.56
N PHE A 224 -25.97 36.33 -4.72
CA PHE A 224 -25.29 36.89 -3.56
C PHE A 224 -23.79 36.80 -3.77
N SER A 225 -23.18 37.89 -4.21
CA SER A 225 -21.74 37.97 -4.43
C SER A 225 -21.00 38.46 -3.18
N SER A 226 -19.88 37.84 -2.84
CA SER A 226 -18.90 38.43 -1.94
C SER A 226 -18.05 39.47 -2.69
N PRO A 227 -17.53 40.51 -2.01
CA PRO A 227 -16.41 41.27 -2.55
C PRO A 227 -15.24 40.33 -2.85
N SER A 228 -14.44 40.68 -3.85
CA SER A 228 -13.19 39.96 -4.15
C SER A 228 -12.25 40.07 -2.94
N GLN A 229 -11.79 38.92 -2.44
CA GLN A 229 -10.85 38.84 -1.32
C GLN A 229 -9.47 38.43 -1.84
N PRO A 230 -8.38 39.06 -1.38
CA PRO A 230 -7.03 38.65 -1.76
C PRO A 230 -6.73 37.24 -1.25
N LEU A 231 -5.93 36.50 -2.01
CA LEU A 231 -5.46 35.17 -1.64
C LEU A 231 -4.06 35.26 -1.07
N THR A 232 -3.83 34.59 0.06
CA THR A 232 -2.49 34.46 0.63
C THR A 232 -1.87 33.14 0.21
N TYR A 233 -0.65 33.23 -0.32
CA TYR A 233 0.14 32.09 -0.79
C TYR A 233 0.68 31.25 0.37
N ASP A 234 0.76 29.93 0.20
CA ASP A 234 1.31 28.97 1.17
C ASP A 234 0.59 28.99 2.55
N GLN A 235 -0.68 29.39 2.55
CA GLN A 235 -1.56 29.43 3.71
C GLN A 235 -2.98 29.00 3.34
N PHE A 236 -3.73 28.48 4.33
CA PHE A 236 -5.15 28.21 4.17
C PHE A 236 -5.93 29.52 4.29
N ASN A 237 -6.77 29.81 3.29
CA ASN A 237 -7.69 30.94 3.27
C ASN A 237 -9.09 30.39 3.55
N SER A 238 -9.71 30.77 4.67
CA SER A 238 -11.04 30.31 5.04
C SER A 238 -12.11 31.30 4.59
N TYR A 239 -13.17 30.78 3.98
CA TYR A 239 -14.28 31.58 3.48
C TYR A 239 -15.59 31.10 4.07
N ALA A 240 -16.43 32.06 4.47
CA ALA A 240 -17.81 31.83 4.81
C ALA A 240 -18.68 32.95 4.24
N LYS A 241 -19.83 32.60 3.67
CA LYS A 241 -20.80 33.60 3.19
C LYS A 241 -22.18 33.30 3.73
N ASP A 242 -22.66 34.25 4.52
CA ASP A 242 -24.02 34.31 5.02
C ASP A 242 -24.93 35.00 4.00
N VAL A 243 -26.07 34.38 3.72
CA VAL A 243 -27.10 34.84 2.79
C VAL A 243 -28.46 34.71 3.45
N THR A 244 -29.21 35.80 3.51
CA THR A 244 -30.63 35.76 3.91
C THR A 244 -31.50 35.67 2.66
N TYR A 245 -32.36 34.65 2.58
CA TYR A 245 -33.19 34.41 1.40
C TYR A 245 -34.69 34.30 1.71
N TYR A 246 -35.52 34.66 0.73
CA TYR A 246 -36.99 34.72 0.82
C TYR A 246 -37.65 34.20 -0.48
N ASN A 247 -37.81 32.87 -0.68
CA ASN A 247 -38.73 32.31 -1.68
C ASN A 247 -38.89 30.78 -1.57
N THR A 248 -40.09 30.28 -1.83
CA THR A 248 -40.59 28.94 -1.48
C THR A 248 -40.46 27.86 -2.56
N SER A 249 -39.81 28.13 -3.69
CA SER A 249 -39.92 27.26 -4.88
C SER A 249 -38.62 26.67 -5.42
N TYR A 250 -37.45 26.85 -4.78
CA TYR A 250 -36.17 26.33 -5.27
C TYR A 250 -35.64 25.17 -4.43
N ARG A 251 -35.12 24.12 -5.09
CA ARG A 251 -34.58 22.91 -4.46
C ARG A 251 -33.05 22.91 -4.31
N TYR A 252 -32.31 23.45 -5.28
CA TYR A 252 -30.86 23.33 -5.31
C TYR A 252 -30.16 24.65 -5.00
N ILE A 253 -29.04 24.55 -4.28
CA ILE A 253 -28.14 25.67 -3.97
C ILE A 253 -26.82 25.44 -4.72
N HIS A 254 -26.40 26.39 -5.54
CA HIS A 254 -25.11 26.35 -6.21
C HIS A 254 -24.17 27.41 -5.67
N VAL A 255 -22.95 27.03 -5.31
CA VAL A 255 -21.89 27.94 -4.87
C VAL A 255 -20.80 27.94 -5.94
N LEU A 256 -20.58 29.10 -6.56
CA LEU A 256 -19.50 29.33 -7.52
C LEU A 256 -18.39 30.14 -6.86
N VAL A 257 -17.18 29.60 -6.84
CA VAL A 257 -15.97 30.31 -6.43
C VAL A 257 -15.24 30.75 -7.69
N GLN A 258 -15.23 32.06 -7.94
CA GLN A 258 -14.50 32.68 -9.03
C GLN A 258 -13.09 33.03 -8.57
N PHE A 259 -12.09 32.62 -9.34
CA PHE A 259 -10.71 32.97 -9.10
C PHE A 259 -10.21 34.00 -10.11
N THR A 260 -9.53 35.03 -9.61
CA THR A 260 -8.83 36.03 -10.40
C THR A 260 -7.40 35.60 -10.63
N MET A 261 -6.97 35.62 -11.88
CA MET A 261 -5.67 35.14 -12.30
C MET A 261 -4.86 36.20 -13.03
N THR A 262 -3.53 36.20 -12.86
CA THR A 262 -2.59 37.08 -13.58
C THR A 262 -2.05 36.45 -14.87
N ALA A 263 -2.22 35.13 -15.03
CA ALA A 263 -1.87 34.38 -16.23
C ALA A 263 -2.97 33.37 -16.55
N ASN A 264 -3.06 32.96 -17.82
CA ASN A 264 -4.03 31.93 -18.25
C ASN A 264 -3.63 30.50 -17.84
N VAL A 265 -2.74 30.37 -16.86
CA VAL A 265 -2.23 29.08 -16.39
C VAL A 265 -2.31 29.08 -14.87
N LEU A 266 -2.95 28.06 -14.34
CA LEU A 266 -3.05 27.71 -12.93
C LEU A 266 -2.27 26.42 -12.75
N SER A 267 -1.23 26.45 -11.94
CA SER A 267 -0.48 25.26 -11.59
C SER A 267 -1.32 24.39 -10.66
N GLU A 268 -1.70 24.85 -9.46
CA GLU A 268 -2.42 24.04 -8.46
C GLU A 268 -3.32 24.85 -7.49
N LEU A 269 -4.54 24.35 -7.26
CA LEU A 269 -5.50 24.86 -6.26
C LEU A 269 -6.02 23.70 -5.40
N PHE A 270 -6.04 23.90 -4.08
CA PHE A 270 -6.58 22.95 -3.11
C PHE A 270 -7.79 23.52 -2.37
N LEU A 271 -8.86 22.75 -2.24
CA LEU A 271 -10.03 23.09 -1.40
C LEU A 271 -10.32 21.99 -0.38
N ARG A 272 -10.68 22.36 0.86
CA ARG A 272 -11.15 21.45 1.92
C ARG A 272 -12.30 22.01 2.73
N ASN A 273 -12.89 21.18 3.59
CA ASN A 273 -13.95 21.56 4.55
C ASN A 273 -15.16 22.26 3.90
N VAL A 274 -15.53 21.85 2.69
CA VAL A 274 -16.68 22.42 1.96
C VAL A 274 -17.97 22.02 2.65
N THR A 275 -18.71 23.00 3.17
CA THR A 275 -19.94 22.80 3.93
C THR A 275 -21.01 23.80 3.52
N MET A 276 -22.28 23.41 3.66
CA MET A 276 -23.45 24.27 3.47
C MET A 276 -24.44 24.02 4.60
N THR A 277 -24.93 25.10 5.22
CA THR A 277 -26.05 25.03 6.17
C THR A 277 -27.16 25.99 5.78
N VAL A 278 -28.41 25.58 6.02
CA VAL A 278 -29.60 26.43 5.96
C VAL A 278 -30.20 26.47 7.36
N GLY A 279 -30.17 27.65 8.00
CA GLY A 279 -30.35 27.75 9.44
C GLY A 279 -29.25 26.97 10.16
N THR A 280 -29.65 26.00 10.98
CA THR A 280 -28.74 25.07 11.67
C THR A 280 -28.61 23.72 10.96
N THR A 281 -29.34 23.50 9.87
CA THR A 281 -29.41 22.20 9.20
C THR A 281 -28.34 22.11 8.11
N ALA A 282 -27.55 21.04 8.14
CA ALA A 282 -26.57 20.76 7.10
C ALA A 282 -27.26 20.32 5.81
N VAL A 283 -26.80 20.85 4.68
CA VAL A 283 -27.33 20.51 3.35
C VAL A 283 -26.31 19.62 2.64
N PRO A 284 -26.70 18.43 2.15
CA PRO A 284 -25.79 17.53 1.47
C PRO A 284 -25.31 18.11 0.14
N MET A 285 -24.02 18.01 -0.12
CA MET A 285 -23.43 18.30 -1.43
C MET A 285 -23.68 17.12 -2.36
N ILE A 286 -24.19 17.38 -3.57
CA ILE A 286 -24.54 16.35 -4.54
C ILE A 286 -23.66 16.38 -5.80
N SER A 287 -23.04 17.52 -6.11
CA SER A 287 -22.09 17.61 -7.23
C SER A 287 -21.07 18.73 -7.06
N TYR A 288 -19.94 18.62 -7.75
CA TYR A 288 -18.92 19.66 -7.84
C TYR A 288 -18.18 19.58 -9.19
N GLY A 289 -17.55 20.68 -9.61
CA GLY A 289 -16.75 20.69 -10.83
C GLY A 289 -15.95 21.99 -11.05
N LEU A 290 -14.92 21.92 -11.89
CA LEU A 290 -14.13 23.07 -12.34
C LEU A 290 -14.54 23.47 -13.76
N TYR A 291 -14.76 24.77 -13.96
CA TYR A 291 -15.32 25.33 -15.19
C TYR A 291 -14.50 26.55 -15.66
N SER A 292 -14.43 26.73 -16.97
CA SER A 292 -13.89 27.93 -17.63
C SER A 292 -15.00 28.72 -18.29
N TYR A 293 -15.06 30.04 -18.10
CA TYR A 293 -16.09 30.87 -18.71
C TYR A 293 -15.52 32.13 -19.36
N ASP A 294 -16.10 32.51 -20.51
CA ASP A 294 -15.66 33.68 -21.31
C ASP A 294 -16.06 35.03 -20.72
N ALA A 295 -17.06 35.03 -19.84
CA ALA A 295 -17.61 36.22 -19.22
C ALA A 295 -17.86 36.02 -17.72
N THR A 296 -17.94 37.13 -17.00
CA THR A 296 -18.38 37.15 -15.60
C THR A 296 -19.80 36.59 -15.52
N VAL A 297 -19.97 35.41 -14.91
CA VAL A 297 -21.29 34.77 -14.74
C VAL A 297 -22.26 35.74 -14.05
N SER A 298 -23.36 36.07 -14.73
CA SER A 298 -24.45 36.95 -14.25
C SER A 298 -25.69 36.12 -13.89
N SER A 299 -26.67 36.73 -13.21
CA SER A 299 -27.91 36.08 -12.76
C SER A 299 -28.81 35.51 -13.88
N SER A 300 -28.54 35.85 -15.15
CA SER A 300 -29.30 35.40 -16.32
C SER A 300 -28.58 34.35 -17.19
N THR A 301 -27.38 33.89 -16.81
CA THR A 301 -26.58 32.98 -17.64
C THR A 301 -26.98 31.53 -17.37
N LEU A 302 -27.55 30.84 -18.38
CA LEU A 302 -27.77 29.38 -18.34
C LEU A 302 -26.42 28.68 -18.30
N LEU A 303 -26.09 28.06 -17.17
CA LEU A 303 -24.95 27.16 -17.05
C LEU A 303 -25.44 25.75 -17.37
N THR A 304 -25.02 25.16 -18.49
CA THR A 304 -25.31 23.75 -18.84
C THR A 304 -24.01 22.95 -18.81
N ASP A 305 -24.06 21.66 -18.49
CA ASP A 305 -22.85 20.80 -18.42
C ASP A 305 -22.13 20.64 -19.78
N SER A 306 -22.72 21.14 -20.86
CA SER A 306 -22.10 21.26 -22.19
C SER A 306 -21.01 22.34 -22.32
N SER A 307 -20.83 23.21 -21.31
CA SER A 307 -19.77 24.25 -21.27
C SER A 307 -18.44 23.76 -20.67
N TYR A 308 -18.27 22.45 -20.52
CA TYR A 308 -17.15 21.80 -19.85
C TYR A 308 -15.90 21.76 -20.73
N VAL A 309 -14.78 22.33 -20.28
CA VAL A 309 -13.51 22.40 -21.07
C VAL A 309 -12.26 21.99 -20.26
N GLY A 310 -12.43 21.36 -19.10
CA GLY A 310 -11.33 20.99 -18.18
C GLY A 310 -11.25 19.50 -17.88
N ARG A 311 -10.06 18.99 -17.56
CA ARG A 311 -9.80 17.58 -17.23
C ARG A 311 -10.45 17.17 -15.89
N ALA A 312 -10.79 15.88 -15.80
CA ALA A 312 -11.28 15.23 -14.59
C ALA A 312 -10.36 15.44 -13.38
N LEU A 313 -11.00 15.59 -12.22
CA LEU A 313 -10.38 15.62 -10.90
C LEU A 313 -9.86 14.22 -10.58
N LEU A 314 -8.55 14.06 -10.43
CA LEU A 314 -7.92 12.81 -10.01
C LEU A 314 -7.14 13.01 -8.70
N PRO A 315 -7.22 12.07 -7.74
CA PRO A 315 -6.35 12.06 -6.56
C PRO A 315 -4.91 11.84 -7.04
N ARG A 316 -4.04 12.83 -6.83
CA ARG A 316 -2.76 12.91 -7.55
C ARG A 316 -1.59 12.47 -6.68
N LYS A 317 -0.93 11.39 -7.10
CA LYS A 317 0.47 11.09 -6.80
C LYS A 317 1.23 11.15 -8.15
N ASP A 318 1.82 12.33 -8.40
CA ASP A 318 3.01 12.75 -9.19
C ASP A 318 3.43 12.10 -10.54
N PHE A 319 3.76 12.95 -11.55
CA PHE A 319 4.76 12.81 -12.67
C PHE A 319 4.42 13.27 -14.13
N GLU A 320 3.27 13.88 -14.43
CA GLU A 320 2.78 13.82 -15.84
C GLU A 320 3.27 14.81 -16.92
N THR A 321 3.89 15.97 -16.65
CA THR A 321 3.96 17.00 -17.71
C THR A 321 4.96 16.70 -18.84
N GLU A 322 6.11 16.07 -18.58
CA GLU A 322 7.11 15.74 -19.61
C GLU A 322 6.83 14.38 -20.28
N PHE A 323 6.05 13.52 -19.63
CA PHE A 323 5.71 12.18 -20.08
C PHE A 323 4.49 12.16 -21.01
N VAL A 324 3.46 12.97 -20.74
CA VAL A 324 2.23 13.06 -21.57
C VAL A 324 2.52 13.54 -22.99
N ASP A 325 3.47 14.46 -23.16
CA ASP A 325 3.82 14.99 -24.47
C ASP A 325 4.60 13.97 -25.33
N ARG A 326 5.47 13.15 -24.70
CA ARG A 326 6.12 11.99 -25.34
C ARG A 326 5.12 10.91 -25.72
N PHE A 327 4.24 10.54 -24.79
CA PHE A 327 3.26 9.48 -24.97
C PHE A 327 2.30 9.80 -26.14
N ASN A 328 1.77 11.03 -26.20
CA ASN A 328 0.91 11.49 -27.30
C ASN A 328 1.64 11.65 -28.64
N ALA A 329 2.97 11.80 -28.64
CA ALA A 329 3.76 11.86 -29.87
C ALA A 329 3.92 10.47 -30.52
N ASN A 330 3.88 9.40 -29.73
CA ASN A 330 4.11 8.03 -30.18
C ASN A 330 2.84 7.29 -30.64
N LEU A 331 1.65 7.87 -30.42
CA LEU A 331 0.39 7.31 -30.91
C LEU A 331 0.27 7.55 -32.43
N SER A 332 0.10 6.48 -33.20
CA SER A 332 0.08 6.53 -34.66
C SER A 332 -1.15 7.26 -35.21
N ASN A 333 -2.26 7.23 -34.46
CA ASN A 333 -3.50 7.91 -34.83
C ASN A 333 -4.08 8.74 -33.68
N LYS A 334 -3.93 10.06 -33.78
CA LYS A 334 -4.38 11.05 -32.79
C LYS A 334 -5.90 11.31 -32.79
N THR A 335 -6.66 10.73 -33.73
CA THR A 335 -8.12 10.86 -33.78
C THR A 335 -8.86 9.76 -33.03
N LYS A 336 -8.16 8.68 -32.66
CA LYS A 336 -8.73 7.63 -31.81
C LYS A 336 -8.98 8.18 -30.40
N LEU A 337 -10.08 7.75 -29.79
CA LEU A 337 -10.33 7.98 -28.37
C LEU A 337 -9.46 7.00 -27.59
N TRP A 338 -8.46 7.54 -26.88
CA TRP A 338 -7.53 6.77 -26.07
C TRP A 338 -7.90 6.87 -24.60
N ASP A 339 -8.16 5.74 -23.97
CA ASP A 339 -8.26 5.65 -22.51
C ASP A 339 -6.88 5.34 -21.94
N ARG A 340 -6.44 6.14 -20.95
CA ARG A 340 -5.13 5.98 -20.30
C ARG A 340 -5.29 5.45 -18.88
N LEU A 341 -4.47 4.47 -18.55
CA LEU A 341 -4.35 3.92 -17.22
C LEU A 341 -2.96 4.19 -16.66
N HIS A 342 -2.90 4.91 -15.53
CA HIS A 342 -1.69 5.21 -14.78
C HIS A 342 -1.87 4.69 -13.35
N THR A 343 -1.00 3.81 -12.89
CA THR A 343 -1.20 3.15 -11.60
C THR A 343 0.13 2.70 -10.98
N ASN A 344 0.18 2.75 -9.64
CA ASN A 344 1.24 2.20 -8.81
C ASN A 344 0.74 0.88 -8.22
N HIS A 345 1.49 -0.20 -8.42
CA HIS A 345 1.06 -1.53 -7.99
C HIS A 345 1.83 -2.01 -6.76
N ASP A 346 1.07 -2.40 -5.74
CA ASP A 346 1.54 -3.23 -4.63
C ASP A 346 1.61 -4.71 -5.08
N SER A 347 2.47 -5.48 -4.41
CA SER A 347 2.53 -6.94 -4.55
C SER A 347 1.13 -7.57 -4.48
N GLY A 348 0.77 -8.40 -5.47
CA GLY A 348 -0.50 -9.14 -5.52
C GLY A 348 -1.71 -8.38 -6.10
N THR A 349 -1.52 -7.19 -6.69
CA THR A 349 -2.60 -6.44 -7.34
C THR A 349 -2.66 -6.74 -8.85
N LYS A 350 -3.76 -7.36 -9.31
CA LYS A 350 -4.02 -7.58 -10.74
C LYS A 350 -4.62 -6.35 -11.40
N LEU A 351 -4.26 -6.12 -12.66
CA LEU A 351 -4.76 -5.03 -13.50
C LEU A 351 -5.77 -5.59 -14.51
N TYR A 352 -6.97 -5.02 -14.52
CA TYR A 352 -8.04 -5.45 -15.43
C TYR A 352 -8.49 -4.31 -16.33
N ILE A 353 -8.77 -4.67 -17.57
CA ILE A 353 -9.40 -3.81 -18.56
C ILE A 353 -10.80 -4.38 -18.86
N SER A 354 -11.85 -3.63 -18.58
CA SER A 354 -13.23 -4.06 -18.81
C SER A 354 -13.84 -3.43 -20.07
N ASN A 355 -14.47 -4.25 -20.91
CA ASN A 355 -15.34 -3.85 -22.02
C ASN A 355 -16.70 -4.52 -21.91
N LEU A 356 -17.79 -3.79 -22.16
CA LEU A 356 -19.15 -4.31 -22.14
C LEU A 356 -19.81 -4.18 -23.51
N TYR A 357 -20.54 -5.22 -23.92
CA TYR A 357 -21.25 -5.32 -25.20
C TYR A 357 -22.71 -5.71 -24.99
N ASP A 358 -23.64 -5.04 -25.71
CA ASP A 358 -25.04 -5.46 -25.80
C ASP A 358 -25.17 -6.52 -26.90
N LEU A 359 -25.61 -7.73 -26.52
CA LEU A 359 -25.79 -8.86 -27.42
C LEU A 359 -27.17 -8.87 -28.08
N GLN A 360 -28.03 -7.86 -27.87
CA GLN A 360 -29.38 -7.81 -28.44
C GLN A 360 -29.40 -8.05 -29.96
N ALA A 361 -28.36 -7.62 -30.69
CA ALA A 361 -28.27 -7.80 -32.14
C ALA A 361 -28.00 -9.25 -32.59
N VAL A 362 -27.54 -10.13 -31.68
CA VAL A 362 -27.09 -11.50 -32.00
C VAL A 362 -27.75 -12.59 -31.14
N SER A 363 -28.56 -12.23 -30.14
CA SER A 363 -29.16 -13.17 -29.18
C SER A 363 -30.08 -14.21 -29.82
N GLY A 364 -30.63 -13.96 -31.01
CA GLY A 364 -31.49 -14.92 -31.73
C GLY A 364 -30.79 -15.80 -32.76
N SER A 365 -29.54 -15.50 -33.13
CA SER A 365 -28.85 -16.12 -34.29
C SER A 365 -27.73 -17.10 -33.91
N LEU A 366 -27.38 -17.20 -32.63
CA LEU A 366 -26.24 -17.99 -32.16
C LEU A 366 -26.70 -19.35 -31.58
N SER A 367 -26.12 -20.45 -32.07
CA SER A 367 -26.33 -21.78 -31.50
C SER A 367 -25.09 -22.67 -31.70
N GLY A 368 -24.77 -23.51 -30.71
CA GLY A 368 -23.63 -24.42 -30.78
C GLY A 368 -22.30 -23.75 -30.41
N MET A 369 -21.19 -24.24 -30.98
CA MET A 369 -19.88 -23.62 -30.77
C MET A 369 -19.77 -22.34 -31.59
N VAL A 370 -19.42 -21.25 -30.92
CA VAL A 370 -19.32 -19.91 -31.51
C VAL A 370 -17.91 -19.36 -31.25
N GLU A 371 -17.27 -18.87 -32.30
CA GLU A 371 -16.03 -18.12 -32.17
C GLU A 371 -16.33 -16.69 -31.72
N ILE A 372 -15.64 -16.28 -30.66
CA ILE A 372 -15.62 -14.92 -30.13
C ILE A 372 -14.22 -14.37 -30.39
N LYS A 373 -14.17 -13.26 -31.11
CA LYS A 373 -12.94 -12.51 -31.37
C LYS A 373 -13.07 -11.11 -30.81
N HIS A 374 -12.21 -10.75 -29.87
CA HIS A 374 -12.11 -9.40 -29.31
C HIS A 374 -10.82 -8.75 -29.79
N THR A 375 -10.93 -7.53 -30.31
CA THR A 375 -9.78 -6.76 -30.79
C THR A 375 -9.78 -5.36 -30.22
N PHE A 376 -8.60 -4.83 -29.90
CA PHE A 376 -8.41 -3.43 -29.53
C PHE A 376 -6.99 -2.98 -29.86
N ASP A 377 -6.79 -1.69 -30.04
CA ASP A 377 -5.44 -1.12 -30.20
C ASP A 377 -4.86 -0.80 -28.83
N MET A 378 -3.58 -1.13 -28.63
CA MET A 378 -2.86 -0.90 -27.38
C MET A 378 -1.49 -0.27 -27.66
N TYR A 379 -1.08 0.65 -26.80
CA TYR A 379 0.28 1.17 -26.70
C TYR A 379 0.69 1.22 -25.22
N SER A 380 1.91 0.76 -24.90
CA SER A 380 2.53 0.99 -23.61
C SER A 380 4.05 1.09 -23.78
N GLU A 381 4.72 1.87 -22.91
CA GLU A 381 6.19 1.96 -22.87
C GLU A 381 6.81 0.89 -21.95
N SER A 382 5.98 0.12 -21.22
CA SER A 382 6.46 -0.83 -20.23
C SER A 382 6.90 -2.14 -20.88
N GLU A 383 8.17 -2.51 -20.68
CA GLU A 383 8.70 -3.84 -21.05
C GLU A 383 8.23 -4.95 -20.10
N LYS A 384 7.59 -4.59 -18.98
CA LYS A 384 7.19 -5.54 -17.93
C LYS A 384 5.86 -6.24 -18.20
N ILE A 385 5.14 -5.89 -19.25
CA ILE A 385 3.88 -6.56 -19.62
C ILE A 385 4.21 -7.90 -20.28
N ASN A 386 3.95 -8.99 -19.58
CA ASN A 386 4.33 -10.33 -20.00
C ASN A 386 3.29 -11.01 -20.89
N SER A 387 2.02 -10.85 -20.54
CA SER A 387 0.93 -11.46 -21.31
C SER A 387 -0.41 -10.80 -21.01
N LEU A 388 -1.35 -11.02 -21.92
CA LEU A 388 -2.71 -10.49 -21.86
C LEU A 388 -3.68 -11.66 -21.99
N VAL A 389 -4.56 -11.81 -21.00
CA VAL A 389 -5.54 -12.91 -20.95
C VAL A 389 -6.94 -12.33 -20.84
N GLY A 390 -7.82 -12.68 -21.78
CA GLY A 390 -9.22 -12.28 -21.81
C GLY A 390 -10.13 -13.31 -21.19
N GLU A 391 -10.81 -12.93 -20.12
CA GLU A 391 -11.92 -13.66 -19.51
C GLU A 391 -13.25 -13.08 -19.99
N PHE A 392 -14.19 -13.95 -20.36
CA PHE A 392 -15.48 -13.55 -20.92
C PHE A 392 -16.62 -13.94 -19.98
N PHE A 393 -17.54 -13.02 -19.69
CA PHE A 393 -18.64 -13.23 -18.76
C PHE A 393 -19.98 -12.82 -19.40
N LEU A 394 -20.94 -13.74 -19.42
CA LEU A 394 -22.34 -13.44 -19.76
C LEU A 394 -23.08 -12.89 -18.54
N THR A 395 -23.90 -11.86 -18.73
CA THR A 395 -24.64 -11.19 -17.65
C THR A 395 -25.97 -10.57 -18.12
N ASN A 396 -26.86 -10.28 -17.17
CA ASN A 396 -28.16 -9.63 -17.34
C ASN A 396 -28.28 -8.32 -16.56
N SER A 397 -29.30 -7.50 -16.88
CA SER A 397 -29.76 -6.40 -16.01
C SER A 397 -31.18 -6.66 -15.50
N THR A 398 -31.48 -6.18 -14.29
CA THR A 398 -32.86 -5.93 -13.81
C THR A 398 -33.08 -4.42 -13.64
N ALA A 399 -34.35 -4.01 -13.45
CA ALA A 399 -34.90 -2.66 -13.58
C ALA A 399 -34.20 -1.48 -12.83
N ASN A 400 -33.12 -1.72 -12.09
CA ASN A 400 -32.33 -0.72 -11.36
C ASN A 400 -30.86 -0.61 -11.82
N GLY A 401 -30.49 -1.14 -13.01
CA GLY A 401 -29.17 -0.88 -13.61
C GLY A 401 -27.98 -1.64 -13.03
N ALA A 402 -28.18 -2.57 -12.09
CA ALA A 402 -27.12 -3.47 -11.61
C ALA A 402 -27.00 -4.71 -12.52
N LEU A 403 -25.77 -5.05 -12.92
CA LEU A 403 -25.47 -6.31 -13.61
C LEU A 403 -25.64 -7.51 -12.65
N SER A 404 -26.22 -8.61 -13.14
CA SER A 404 -26.51 -9.81 -12.34
C SER A 404 -26.46 -11.09 -13.20
N GLY A 405 -26.20 -12.23 -12.56
CA GLY A 405 -26.21 -13.55 -13.23
C GLY A 405 -24.96 -13.85 -14.04
N PHE A 406 -23.77 -13.52 -13.52
CA PHE A 406 -22.50 -13.78 -14.20
C PHE A 406 -22.29 -15.26 -14.49
N THR A 407 -22.01 -15.58 -15.75
CA THR A 407 -21.58 -16.91 -16.19
C THR A 407 -20.29 -16.76 -16.97
N GLN A 408 -19.19 -17.28 -16.44
CA GLN A 408 -17.90 -17.26 -17.13
C GLN A 408 -17.93 -18.24 -18.30
N LEU A 409 -17.47 -17.79 -19.47
CA LEU A 409 -17.28 -18.63 -20.64
C LEU A 409 -15.86 -19.17 -20.63
N THR A 410 -15.72 -20.47 -20.92
CA THR A 410 -14.43 -21.15 -21.04
C THR A 410 -14.29 -21.76 -22.44
N PRO A 411 -13.08 -21.80 -23.02
CA PRO A 411 -11.80 -21.32 -22.48
C PRO A 411 -11.60 -19.80 -22.56
N ASN A 412 -10.69 -19.25 -21.74
CA ASN A 412 -10.22 -17.86 -21.82
C ASN A 412 -9.46 -17.62 -23.14
N ALA A 413 -9.44 -16.38 -23.63
CA ALA A 413 -8.65 -15.99 -24.80
C ALA A 413 -7.25 -15.54 -24.38
N THR A 414 -6.22 -16.04 -25.05
CA THR A 414 -4.89 -15.42 -24.99
C THR A 414 -4.78 -14.40 -26.12
N PHE A 415 -4.39 -13.17 -25.81
CA PHE A 415 -4.18 -12.15 -26.82
C PHE A 415 -2.82 -12.33 -27.51
N SER A 416 -2.69 -11.76 -28.71
CA SER A 416 -1.42 -11.66 -29.44
C SER A 416 -0.28 -11.09 -28.57
N ALA A 417 0.97 -11.46 -28.87
CA ALA A 417 2.13 -10.94 -28.12
C ALA A 417 2.21 -9.40 -28.18
N TYR A 418 2.40 -8.79 -27.01
CA TYR A 418 2.65 -7.36 -26.84
C TYR A 418 4.14 -7.03 -27.10
N GLU A 419 4.41 -5.78 -27.49
CA GLU A 419 5.76 -5.24 -27.71
C GLU A 419 5.81 -3.81 -27.17
N ALA A 420 6.79 -3.51 -26.33
CA ALA A 420 6.91 -2.21 -25.68
C ALA A 420 7.29 -1.10 -26.67
N GLY A 421 6.66 0.07 -26.51
CA GLY A 421 6.88 1.25 -27.35
C GLY A 421 6.24 1.18 -28.73
N VAL A 422 5.42 0.16 -29.02
CA VAL A 422 4.78 -0.03 -30.33
C VAL A 422 3.26 -0.07 -30.18
N GLU A 423 2.55 0.78 -30.94
CA GLU A 423 1.09 0.65 -31.06
C GLU A 423 0.77 -0.62 -31.86
N LYS A 424 -0.02 -1.52 -31.26
CA LYS A 424 -0.38 -2.80 -31.87
C LYS A 424 -1.85 -3.10 -31.65
N GLN A 425 -2.48 -3.66 -32.68
CA GLN A 425 -3.80 -4.24 -32.54
C GLN A 425 -3.69 -5.60 -31.83
N MET A 426 -4.22 -5.64 -30.63
CA MET A 426 -4.36 -6.84 -29.83
C MET A 426 -5.56 -7.64 -30.32
N THR A 427 -5.37 -8.95 -30.52
CA THR A 427 -6.45 -9.86 -30.93
C THR A 427 -6.49 -11.06 -30.01
N GLY A 428 -7.63 -11.26 -29.34
CA GLY A 428 -7.93 -12.44 -28.52
C GLY A 428 -9.06 -13.23 -29.17
N VAL A 429 -8.87 -14.54 -29.32
CA VAL A 429 -9.86 -15.45 -29.92
C VAL A 429 -10.16 -16.57 -28.94
N ALA A 430 -11.44 -16.85 -28.72
CA ALA A 430 -11.92 -18.00 -27.97
C ALA A 430 -13.07 -18.68 -28.72
N THR A 431 -13.10 -20.01 -28.69
CA THR A 431 -14.25 -20.79 -29.20
C THR A 431 -15.03 -21.31 -28.00
N VAL A 432 -16.25 -20.83 -27.82
CA VAL A 432 -17.08 -21.16 -26.65
C VAL A 432 -18.33 -21.92 -27.07
N THR A 433 -18.79 -22.84 -26.23
CA THR A 433 -20.09 -23.50 -26.47
C THR A 433 -21.20 -22.62 -25.93
N TRP A 434 -22.07 -22.15 -26.83
CA TRP A 434 -23.11 -21.18 -26.51
C TRP A 434 -24.45 -21.89 -26.25
N SER A 435 -24.73 -22.20 -24.98
CA SER A 435 -26.00 -22.82 -24.57
C SER A 435 -26.98 -21.76 -24.04
N ASN A 436 -27.97 -21.40 -24.87
CA ASN A 436 -29.16 -20.60 -24.56
C ASN A 436 -28.95 -19.06 -24.43
N PRO A 437 -28.79 -18.33 -25.56
CA PRO A 437 -28.58 -16.87 -25.58
C PRO A 437 -29.76 -16.05 -25.05
N ASN A 438 -30.99 -16.57 -25.10
CA ASN A 438 -32.20 -15.80 -24.76
C ASN A 438 -32.24 -15.36 -23.29
N ASN A 439 -31.40 -15.95 -22.45
CA ASN A 439 -31.31 -15.63 -21.03
C ASN A 439 -30.24 -14.60 -20.69
N TYR A 440 -29.39 -14.15 -21.63
CA TYR A 440 -28.30 -13.20 -21.33
C TYR A 440 -28.27 -12.02 -22.32
N ARG A 441 -28.34 -10.79 -21.81
CA ARG A 441 -28.35 -9.58 -22.64
C ARG A 441 -26.96 -9.01 -22.93
N TYR A 442 -26.01 -9.15 -22.01
CA TYR A 442 -24.72 -8.47 -22.13
C TYR A 442 -23.55 -9.46 -22.06
N LEU A 443 -22.47 -9.12 -22.75
CA LEU A 443 -21.16 -9.76 -22.62
C LEU A 443 -20.18 -8.77 -22.03
N GLN A 444 -19.59 -9.13 -20.90
CA GLN A 444 -18.46 -8.40 -20.31
C GLN A 444 -17.16 -9.15 -20.61
N ILE A 445 -16.14 -8.41 -21.03
CA ILE A 445 -14.80 -8.95 -21.30
C ILE A 445 -13.83 -8.27 -20.34
N LEU A 446 -13.18 -9.07 -19.51
CA LEU A 446 -12.11 -8.62 -18.61
C LEU A 446 -10.78 -9.07 -19.20
N THR A 447 -9.89 -8.14 -19.50
CA THR A 447 -8.54 -8.46 -19.96
C THR A 447 -7.56 -8.25 -18.82
N ASP A 448 -7.01 -9.35 -18.31
CA ASP A 448 -5.93 -9.39 -17.33
C ASP A 448 -4.63 -8.94 -18.02
N VAL A 449 -4.00 -7.90 -17.46
CA VAL A 449 -2.65 -7.49 -17.84
C VAL A 449 -1.69 -8.10 -16.82
N LEU A 450 -0.95 -9.12 -17.26
CA LEU A 450 0.05 -9.79 -16.42
C LEU A 450 1.38 -9.03 -16.52
N VAL A 451 1.90 -8.62 -15.36
CA VAL A 451 3.12 -7.82 -15.22
C VAL A 451 4.10 -8.56 -14.31
N ASP A 452 5.38 -8.63 -14.68
CA ASP A 452 6.43 -9.20 -13.82
C ASP A 452 6.79 -8.23 -12.68
N ASP A 453 6.76 -8.74 -11.45
CA ASP A 453 7.20 -8.21 -10.15
C ASP A 453 7.37 -6.68 -9.90
N VAL A 454 7.01 -6.34 -8.66
CA VAL A 454 6.55 -5.05 -8.10
C VAL A 454 7.48 -3.85 -8.31
N VAL A 455 6.83 -2.67 -8.33
CA VAL A 455 7.34 -1.29 -8.31
C VAL A 455 7.82 -0.79 -9.67
N ASP A 456 6.90 -0.50 -10.58
CA ASP A 456 7.08 0.59 -11.53
C ASP A 456 5.73 1.14 -12.00
N PHE A 457 5.73 2.41 -12.39
CA PHE A 457 4.61 3.05 -13.04
C PHE A 457 4.43 2.43 -14.43
N PHE A 458 3.19 2.14 -14.80
CA PHE A 458 2.87 1.73 -16.15
C PHE A 458 1.73 2.57 -16.71
N ASP A 459 1.95 2.97 -17.96
CA ASP A 459 1.00 3.70 -18.77
C ASP A 459 0.57 2.81 -19.94
N ILE A 460 -0.73 2.54 -20.00
CA ILE A 460 -1.35 1.81 -21.10
C ILE A 460 -2.37 2.74 -21.74
N ALA A 461 -2.32 2.87 -23.06
CA ALA A 461 -3.38 3.49 -23.84
C ALA A 461 -4.08 2.47 -24.71
N LEU A 462 -5.40 2.57 -24.73
CA LEU A 462 -6.28 1.64 -25.41
C LEU A 462 -7.27 2.38 -26.31
N ALA A 463 -7.53 1.84 -27.49
CA ALA A 463 -8.48 2.42 -28.43
C ALA A 463 -9.22 1.37 -29.26
N SER A 464 -10.34 1.80 -29.85
CA SER A 464 -11.08 1.05 -30.89
C SER A 464 -11.45 -0.40 -30.54
N PRO A 465 -11.98 -0.71 -29.33
CA PRO A 465 -12.35 -2.07 -29.00
C PRO A 465 -13.51 -2.53 -29.88
N THR A 466 -13.40 -3.74 -30.42
CA THR A 466 -14.38 -4.34 -31.32
C THR A 466 -14.56 -5.80 -30.95
N LEU A 467 -15.81 -6.25 -30.90
CA LEU A 467 -16.17 -7.64 -30.67
C LEU A 467 -16.75 -8.23 -31.95
N THR A 468 -16.27 -9.41 -32.35
CA THR A 468 -16.85 -10.20 -33.43
C THR A 468 -17.34 -11.53 -32.87
N ILE A 469 -18.63 -11.85 -33.07
CA ILE A 469 -19.25 -13.10 -32.63
C ILE A 469 -20.01 -13.70 -33.80
N GLY A 470 -19.65 -14.91 -34.22
CA GLY A 470 -20.33 -15.59 -35.34
C GLY A 470 -20.38 -14.76 -36.64
N GLY A 471 -19.36 -13.93 -36.88
CA GLY A 471 -19.28 -13.02 -38.03
C GLY A 471 -19.98 -11.66 -37.85
N HIS A 472 -20.70 -11.44 -36.76
CA HIS A 472 -21.31 -10.15 -36.44
C HIS A 472 -20.33 -9.25 -35.69
N ILE A 473 -20.17 -8.01 -36.14
CA ILE A 473 -19.37 -6.99 -35.47
C ILE A 473 -20.26 -6.20 -34.50
N ILE A 474 -19.88 -6.18 -33.22
CA ILE A 474 -20.58 -5.50 -32.14
C ILE A 474 -19.64 -4.44 -31.56
N GLN A 475 -20.12 -3.20 -31.55
CA GLN A 475 -19.42 -2.09 -30.89
C GLN A 475 -19.73 -2.11 -29.39
N PRO A 476 -18.77 -1.73 -28.54
CA PRO A 476 -18.98 -1.72 -27.11
C PRO A 476 -19.98 -0.63 -26.73
N ILE A 477 -20.68 -0.86 -25.63
CA ILE A 477 -21.55 0.14 -25.00
C ILE A 477 -20.85 0.89 -23.85
N SER A 478 -19.62 0.48 -23.52
CA SER A 478 -18.73 1.17 -22.58
C SER A 478 -17.34 1.35 -23.19
N HIS A 479 -16.64 2.42 -22.82
CA HIS A 479 -15.21 2.55 -23.11
C HIS A 479 -14.37 1.66 -22.17
N PHE A 480 -13.04 1.69 -22.31
CA PHE A 480 -12.18 0.92 -21.43
C PHE A 480 -12.28 1.46 -20.01
N VAL A 481 -12.75 0.62 -19.10
CA VAL A 481 -12.74 0.96 -17.67
C VAL A 481 -11.57 0.24 -17.02
N PRO A 482 -10.47 0.94 -16.73
CA PRO A 482 -9.36 0.35 -16.05
C PRO A 482 -9.64 0.27 -14.54
N TYR A 483 -9.26 -0.84 -13.92
CA TYR A 483 -9.26 -0.93 -12.46
C TYR A 483 -8.17 -1.87 -11.94
N SER A 484 -7.67 -1.55 -10.76
CA SER A 484 -6.77 -2.40 -9.99
C SER A 484 -7.58 -3.18 -8.95
N ALA A 485 -7.41 -4.49 -8.89
CA ALA A 485 -8.04 -5.33 -7.89
C ALA A 485 -7.01 -6.24 -7.23
N LYS A 486 -7.05 -6.33 -5.90
CA LYS A 486 -6.37 -7.41 -5.19
C LYS A 486 -7.07 -8.73 -5.54
N THR A 487 -6.30 -9.81 -5.61
CA THR A 487 -6.73 -11.15 -6.02
C THR A 487 -8.15 -11.44 -5.52
N GLY A 488 -9.08 -11.71 -6.46
CA GLY A 488 -10.47 -12.08 -6.19
C GLY A 488 -11.55 -11.02 -6.39
N SER A 489 -11.22 -9.74 -6.55
CA SER A 489 -12.23 -8.69 -6.77
C SER A 489 -12.57 -8.52 -8.26
N TYR A 490 -13.83 -8.74 -8.65
CA TYR A 490 -14.33 -8.49 -10.01
C TYR A 490 -15.26 -7.27 -10.02
N VAL A 491 -15.11 -6.39 -11.01
CA VAL A 491 -15.96 -5.19 -11.17
C VAL A 491 -16.89 -5.37 -12.36
N ALA A 492 -18.18 -5.20 -12.12
CA ALA A 492 -19.20 -5.17 -13.15
C ALA A 492 -19.50 -3.71 -13.53
N VAL A 493 -19.25 -3.33 -14.77
CA VAL A 493 -19.55 -1.98 -15.28
C VAL A 493 -20.89 -2.03 -16.00
N ALA A 494 -21.90 -1.28 -15.56
CA ALA A 494 -23.19 -1.16 -16.26
C ALA A 494 -23.29 0.18 -17.00
N PRO A 495 -23.92 0.26 -18.19
CA PRO A 495 -24.28 1.52 -18.82
C PRO A 495 -25.68 1.92 -18.34
N LEU A 496 -25.81 3.13 -17.81
CA LEU A 496 -27.11 3.79 -17.69
C LEU A 496 -27.18 4.85 -18.80
N ASP A 497 -28.12 4.64 -19.72
CA ASP A 497 -28.81 5.69 -20.48
C ASP A 497 -28.05 7.01 -20.75
N GLY A 498 -26.96 6.95 -21.53
CA GLY A 498 -26.28 8.15 -22.03
C GLY A 498 -25.62 9.02 -20.95
N SER A 499 -25.61 8.55 -19.70
CA SER A 499 -24.84 9.11 -18.61
C SER A 499 -23.83 8.05 -18.17
N LEU A 500 -22.55 8.30 -18.42
CA LEU A 500 -21.47 7.47 -17.84
C LEU A 500 -21.46 7.73 -16.33
N VAL A 501 -22.42 7.17 -15.61
CA VAL A 501 -22.38 7.06 -14.15
C VAL A 501 -21.63 5.78 -13.86
N THR A 502 -20.37 5.94 -13.48
CA THR A 502 -19.55 4.88 -12.91
C THR A 502 -20.18 4.45 -11.58
N TYR A 503 -21.14 3.52 -11.61
CA TYR A 503 -21.51 2.81 -10.39
C TYR A 503 -20.40 1.82 -10.08
N ALA A 504 -19.48 2.20 -9.19
CA ALA A 504 -18.68 1.25 -8.45
C ALA A 504 -19.63 0.47 -7.51
N VAL A 505 -20.34 -0.53 -8.05
CA VAL A 505 -20.90 -1.58 -7.18
C VAL A 505 -19.71 -2.45 -6.79
N LEU A 506 -19.11 -2.12 -5.64
CA LEU A 506 -18.24 -3.01 -4.88
C LEU A 506 -19.07 -4.23 -4.47
N LYS A 507 -19.27 -5.18 -5.39
CA LYS A 507 -19.56 -6.54 -4.99
C LYS A 507 -18.21 -7.23 -4.91
N THR A 508 -17.65 -7.22 -3.70
CA THR A 508 -16.62 -8.16 -3.29
C THR A 508 -17.16 -9.55 -3.65
N ILE A 509 -16.74 -10.11 -4.79
CA ILE A 509 -16.55 -11.55 -4.81
C ILE A 509 -15.39 -11.69 -3.86
N VAL A 510 -15.71 -12.04 -2.61
CA VAL A 510 -14.68 -12.50 -1.68
C VAL A 510 -14.06 -13.65 -2.47
N THR A 511 -12.79 -13.55 -2.90
CA THR A 511 -12.02 -14.79 -2.97
C THR A 511 -12.11 -15.29 -1.56
N GLU A 512 -13.03 -16.23 -1.36
CA GLU A 512 -13.12 -16.97 -0.13
C GLU A 512 -11.69 -17.36 0.19
N SER A 513 -11.23 -16.94 1.38
CA SER A 513 -9.92 -17.32 1.88
C SER A 513 -9.69 -18.78 1.54
N LYS A 514 -8.44 -19.17 1.23
CA LYS A 514 -8.13 -20.59 0.99
C LYS A 514 -8.53 -21.51 2.16
N TRP A 515 -8.81 -20.91 3.32
CA TRP A 515 -9.27 -21.52 4.55
C TRP A 515 -10.80 -21.47 4.77
N ALA A 516 -11.57 -20.85 3.87
CA ALA A 516 -13.01 -20.79 3.99
C ALA A 516 -13.61 -22.21 4.05
N GLY A 517 -14.43 -22.46 5.07
CA GLY A 517 -15.02 -23.77 5.35
C GLY A 517 -14.04 -24.85 5.82
N LYS A 518 -12.73 -24.59 5.85
CA LYS A 518 -11.71 -25.53 6.37
C LYS A 518 -11.73 -25.56 7.89
N VAL A 519 -11.37 -26.70 8.48
CA VAL A 519 -11.44 -26.90 9.93
C VAL A 519 -10.05 -26.80 10.56
N PHE A 520 -9.84 -25.78 11.36
CA PHE A 520 -8.67 -25.60 12.21
C PHE A 520 -8.91 -26.20 13.59
N VAL A 521 -7.85 -26.75 14.19
CA VAL A 521 -7.79 -27.01 15.63
C VAL A 521 -6.68 -26.18 16.26
N THR A 522 -6.95 -25.53 17.39
CA THR A 522 -5.96 -24.68 18.07
C THR A 522 -5.61 -25.26 19.43
N TYR A 523 -4.34 -25.65 19.62
CA TYR A 523 -3.81 -26.11 20.90
C TYR A 523 -2.97 -25.02 21.55
N GLY A 524 -3.22 -24.78 22.83
CA GLY A 524 -2.49 -23.79 23.60
C GLY A 524 -2.92 -23.75 25.06
N ASP A 525 -2.45 -22.73 25.75
CA ASP A 525 -2.69 -22.50 27.18
C ASP A 525 -3.96 -21.67 27.45
N SER A 526 -3.97 -20.91 28.55
CA SER A 526 -5.07 -20.02 28.94
C SER A 526 -5.39 -18.98 27.87
N ILE A 527 -4.39 -18.47 27.16
CA ILE A 527 -4.59 -17.45 26.13
C ILE A 527 -5.42 -18.01 24.97
N THR A 528 -5.17 -19.27 24.60
CA THR A 528 -5.97 -19.97 23.59
C THR A 528 -7.36 -20.35 24.15
N HIS A 529 -7.43 -20.75 25.42
CA HIS A 529 -8.68 -21.13 26.08
C HIS A 529 -9.72 -20.00 26.10
N TYR A 530 -9.30 -18.75 26.30
CA TYR A 530 -10.21 -17.62 26.48
C TYR A 530 -11.17 -17.33 25.32
N ASP A 531 -10.89 -17.76 24.08
CA ASP A 531 -11.81 -17.50 22.96
C ASP A 531 -13.22 -18.04 23.21
N GLY A 532 -14.19 -17.13 23.38
CA GLY A 532 -15.58 -17.46 23.67
C GLY A 532 -15.90 -17.62 25.16
N GLU A 533 -14.93 -17.51 26.04
CA GLU A 533 -15.09 -17.64 27.50
C GLU A 533 -15.09 -16.27 28.19
N PRO A 534 -15.78 -16.10 29.33
CA PRO A 534 -15.69 -14.88 30.12
C PRO A 534 -14.29 -14.73 30.75
N PHE A 535 -13.75 -13.52 30.74
CA PHE A 535 -12.59 -13.19 31.56
C PHE A 535 -12.90 -13.46 33.05
N ASN A 536 -11.96 -14.05 33.76
CA ASN A 536 -12.11 -14.36 35.19
C ASN A 536 -11.98 -13.09 36.06
N GLU A 537 -12.21 -13.25 37.36
CA GLU A 537 -12.14 -12.15 38.35
C GLU A 537 -10.75 -11.50 38.48
N ASN A 538 -9.70 -12.16 37.98
CA ASN A 538 -8.33 -11.70 38.03
C ASN A 538 -7.94 -10.83 36.82
N HIS A 539 -8.91 -10.44 36.00
CA HIS A 539 -8.71 -9.65 34.79
C HIS A 539 -9.47 -8.32 34.84
N ILE A 540 -8.90 -7.23 34.30
CA ILE A 540 -9.52 -5.90 34.29
C ILE A 540 -10.83 -5.84 33.46
N GLU A 541 -11.00 -6.79 32.54
CA GLU A 541 -12.23 -6.98 31.74
C GLU A 541 -13.10 -8.13 32.27
N ALA A 542 -12.98 -8.49 33.55
CA ALA A 542 -13.73 -9.60 34.19
C ALA A 542 -15.22 -9.61 33.80
N GLY A 543 -15.72 -10.81 33.47
CA GLY A 543 -17.11 -11.04 33.07
C GLY A 543 -17.44 -10.70 31.62
N GLN A 544 -16.57 -10.01 30.88
CA GLN A 544 -16.73 -9.85 29.43
C GLN A 544 -16.32 -11.13 28.70
N ILE A 545 -17.07 -11.52 27.67
CA ILE A 545 -16.71 -12.64 26.80
C ILE A 545 -15.51 -12.25 25.95
N ALA A 546 -14.40 -12.97 26.13
CA ALA A 546 -13.19 -12.73 25.40
C ALA A 546 -13.37 -13.11 23.93
N LYS A 547 -13.10 -12.15 23.04
CA LYS A 547 -13.03 -12.39 21.59
C LYS A 547 -11.59 -12.75 21.26
N GLY A 548 -11.25 -14.02 21.41
CA GLY A 548 -9.89 -14.52 21.20
C GLY A 548 -9.43 -14.43 19.74
N TYR A 549 -8.16 -14.72 19.50
CA TYR A 549 -7.58 -14.64 18.15
C TYR A 549 -8.29 -15.58 17.16
N GLN A 550 -8.86 -16.68 17.64
CA GLN A 550 -9.63 -17.64 16.87
C GLN A 550 -10.94 -17.05 16.35
N SER A 551 -11.62 -16.17 17.10
CA SER A 551 -12.79 -15.46 16.59
C SER A 551 -12.44 -14.61 15.36
N TYR A 552 -11.28 -13.96 15.35
CA TYR A 552 -10.80 -13.22 14.18
C TYR A 552 -10.38 -14.15 13.04
N MET A 553 -9.85 -15.34 13.32
CA MET A 553 -9.62 -16.35 12.28
C MET A 553 -10.93 -16.79 11.62
N ARG A 554 -12.00 -17.04 12.41
CA ARG A 554 -13.33 -17.38 11.86
C ARG A 554 -13.87 -16.25 10.98
N GLU A 555 -13.79 -15.01 11.46
CA GLU A 555 -14.31 -13.83 10.74
C GLU A 555 -13.52 -13.50 9.47
N LYS A 556 -12.17 -13.51 9.54
CA LYS A 556 -11.32 -13.05 8.44
C LYS A 556 -10.99 -14.15 7.43
N LEU A 557 -10.94 -15.41 7.86
CA LEU A 557 -10.61 -16.55 6.99
C LEU A 557 -11.83 -17.39 6.61
N GLY A 558 -13.00 -17.15 7.20
CA GLY A 558 -14.19 -17.98 6.96
C GLY A 558 -14.02 -19.45 7.38
N CYS A 559 -13.00 -19.77 8.16
CA CYS A 559 -12.69 -21.11 8.62
C CYS A 559 -13.53 -21.51 9.85
N VAL A 560 -13.65 -22.81 10.08
CA VAL A 560 -14.18 -23.35 11.35
C VAL A 560 -13.01 -23.56 12.29
N VAL A 561 -13.08 -23.04 13.52
CA VAL A 561 -12.00 -23.18 14.50
C VAL A 561 -12.49 -23.92 15.74
N VAL A 562 -11.90 -25.10 15.97
CA VAL A 562 -12.08 -25.92 17.18
C VAL A 562 -11.03 -25.53 18.21
N ASN A 563 -11.51 -24.92 19.31
CA ASN A 563 -10.64 -24.49 20.40
C ASN A 563 -10.31 -25.66 21.34
N ARG A 564 -9.03 -26.03 21.43
CA ARG A 564 -8.50 -27.02 22.39
C ARG A 564 -7.53 -26.37 23.39
N GLY A 565 -7.63 -25.05 23.57
CA GLY A 565 -6.88 -24.31 24.59
C GLY A 565 -7.28 -24.74 26.00
N SER A 566 -6.31 -24.85 26.90
CA SER A 566 -6.54 -25.24 28.28
C SER A 566 -5.68 -24.42 29.23
N GLY A 567 -6.31 -23.81 30.24
CA GLY A 567 -5.66 -22.89 31.18
C GLY A 567 -4.47 -23.51 31.93
N GLY A 568 -3.39 -22.74 32.05
CA GLY A 568 -2.22 -23.09 32.87
C GLY A 568 -1.30 -24.18 32.30
N LYS A 569 -1.50 -24.61 31.05
CA LYS A 569 -0.77 -25.74 30.47
C LYS A 569 0.61 -25.36 29.92
N THR A 570 1.58 -26.20 30.23
CA THR A 570 2.94 -26.23 29.65
C THR A 570 2.98 -27.01 28.34
N MET A 571 4.06 -26.92 27.57
CA MET A 571 4.23 -27.66 26.32
C MET A 571 4.19 -29.19 26.52
N PRO A 572 4.82 -29.79 27.56
CA PRO A 572 4.62 -31.20 27.91
C PRO A 572 3.15 -31.60 28.10
N GLU A 573 2.35 -30.76 28.77
CA GLU A 573 0.94 -31.07 29.00
C GLU A 573 0.08 -30.87 27.75
N ILE A 574 0.37 -29.83 26.95
CA ILE A 574 -0.27 -29.62 25.64
C ILE A 574 0.02 -30.80 24.70
N TYR A 575 1.26 -31.30 24.69
CA TYR A 575 1.60 -32.54 24.00
C TYR A 575 0.73 -33.71 24.51
N GLY A 576 0.53 -33.83 25.82
CA GLY A 576 -0.40 -34.82 26.39
C GLY A 576 -1.81 -34.75 25.80
N ILE A 577 -2.35 -33.54 25.62
CA ILE A 577 -3.66 -33.31 24.99
C ILE A 577 -3.64 -33.75 23.51
N ILE A 578 -2.61 -33.35 22.75
CA ILE A 578 -2.46 -33.71 21.33
C ILE A 578 -2.26 -35.22 21.16
N ASN A 579 -1.48 -35.86 22.03
CA ASN A 579 -1.19 -37.28 21.95
C ASN A 579 -2.44 -38.15 22.17
N CYS A 580 -3.36 -37.67 23.02
CA CYS A 580 -4.64 -38.30 23.30
C CYS A 580 -5.75 -37.95 22.29
N ALA A 581 -5.52 -37.01 21.38
CA ALA A 581 -6.52 -36.61 20.39
C ALA A 581 -6.75 -37.71 19.34
N THR A 582 -8.00 -38.13 19.18
CA THR A 582 -8.41 -39.20 18.24
C THR A 582 -8.99 -38.66 16.94
N ASP A 583 -9.31 -37.37 16.88
CA ASP A 583 -9.96 -36.67 15.78
C ASP A 583 -8.99 -35.85 14.92
N LEU A 584 -7.68 -35.95 15.16
CA LEU A 584 -6.66 -35.18 14.42
C LEU A 584 -6.78 -35.30 12.90
N ALA A 585 -7.19 -36.46 12.37
CA ALA A 585 -7.36 -36.67 10.93
C ALA A 585 -8.49 -35.82 10.30
N THR A 586 -9.42 -35.30 11.12
CA THR A 586 -10.58 -34.52 10.67
C THR A 586 -10.26 -33.05 10.37
N PHE A 587 -9.14 -32.53 10.88
CA PHE A 587 -8.76 -31.13 10.71
C PHE A 587 -7.91 -30.91 9.45
N ASP A 588 -8.01 -29.72 8.86
CA ASP A 588 -7.21 -29.28 7.71
C ASP A 588 -5.91 -28.58 8.14
N ALA A 589 -5.94 -27.90 9.29
CA ALA A 589 -4.81 -27.21 9.86
C ALA A 589 -4.81 -27.26 11.39
N VAL A 590 -3.63 -27.12 11.99
CA VAL A 590 -3.45 -27.04 13.45
C VAL A 590 -2.56 -25.86 13.82
N THR A 591 -2.91 -25.18 14.91
CA THR A 591 -2.00 -24.26 15.59
C THR A 591 -1.51 -24.85 16.91
N ILE A 592 -0.23 -24.64 17.22
CA ILE A 592 0.39 -25.03 18.49
C ILE A 592 1.12 -23.82 19.07
N THR A 593 0.72 -23.39 20.27
CA THR A 593 1.35 -22.29 21.01
C THR A 593 1.58 -22.68 22.46
N SER A 594 2.72 -22.28 23.03
CA SER A 594 3.06 -22.51 24.44
C SER A 594 4.24 -21.63 24.86
N GLY A 595 4.70 -21.73 26.11
CA GLY A 595 5.90 -21.04 26.59
C GLY A 595 5.69 -20.17 27.83
N ALA A 596 4.49 -19.64 28.06
CA ALA A 596 4.22 -18.82 29.24
C ALA A 596 4.26 -19.63 30.53
N ASN A 597 3.54 -20.75 30.56
CA ASN A 597 3.54 -21.65 31.72
C ASN A 597 4.85 -22.43 31.83
N ASP A 598 5.50 -22.73 30.71
CA ASP A 598 6.84 -23.34 30.69
C ASP A 598 7.87 -22.45 31.36
N HIS A 599 7.77 -21.15 31.11
CA HIS A 599 8.56 -20.14 31.81
C HIS A 599 8.19 -20.09 33.29
N LEU A 600 6.91 -19.96 33.62
CA LEU A 600 6.44 -19.85 35.01
C LEU A 600 6.81 -21.05 35.88
N GLN A 601 6.83 -22.25 35.29
CA GLN A 601 7.09 -23.52 36.00
C GLN A 601 8.54 -24.03 35.81
N ALA A 602 9.43 -23.21 35.25
CA ALA A 602 10.82 -23.56 34.95
C ALA A 602 10.98 -24.91 34.22
N VAL A 603 10.12 -25.17 33.23
CA VAL A 603 10.20 -26.38 32.40
C VAL A 603 11.57 -26.45 31.74
N ALA A 604 12.24 -27.59 31.86
CA ALA A 604 13.53 -27.80 31.24
C ALA A 604 13.41 -27.67 29.71
N LEU A 605 14.27 -26.85 29.11
CA LEU A 605 14.26 -26.62 27.66
C LEU A 605 14.48 -27.93 26.88
N GLY A 606 15.36 -28.78 27.38
CA GLY A 606 15.78 -30.02 26.71
C GLY A 606 16.72 -29.75 25.53
N THR A 607 16.85 -30.73 24.65
CA THR A 607 17.71 -30.65 23.47
C THR A 607 16.93 -31.03 22.23
N LEU A 608 17.18 -30.32 21.14
CA LEU A 608 16.70 -30.69 19.81
C LEU A 608 17.23 -32.09 19.45
N ALA A 609 16.35 -32.96 18.98
CA ALA A 609 16.70 -34.30 18.51
C ALA A 609 16.40 -34.45 17.01
N ALA A 610 16.99 -35.48 16.37
CA ALA A 610 16.71 -35.81 14.98
C ALA A 610 15.24 -36.20 14.80
N VAL A 611 14.71 -35.98 13.59
CA VAL A 611 13.35 -36.40 13.20
C VAL A 611 13.19 -37.91 13.38
N GLY A 612 12.10 -38.34 14.00
CA GLY A 612 11.79 -39.75 14.31
C GLY A 612 12.53 -40.32 15.53
N ALA A 613 13.29 -39.51 16.28
CA ALA A 613 13.94 -39.96 17.50
C ALA A 613 12.94 -40.20 18.64
N ILE A 614 13.38 -40.89 19.70
CA ILE A 614 12.63 -40.95 20.95
C ILE A 614 12.85 -39.63 21.71
N PHE A 615 11.79 -38.84 21.84
CA PHE A 615 11.85 -37.54 22.50
C PHE A 615 11.65 -37.65 24.02
N ASN A 616 12.37 -36.82 24.78
CA ASN A 616 12.06 -36.61 26.20
C ASN A 616 10.89 -35.61 26.32
N THR A 617 9.67 -36.13 26.39
CA THR A 617 8.42 -35.34 26.40
C THR A 617 8.18 -34.56 27.69
N ASN A 618 9.06 -34.68 28.70
CA ASN A 618 9.06 -33.82 29.89
C ASN A 618 9.84 -32.50 29.68
N THR A 619 10.44 -32.31 28.50
CA THR A 619 11.17 -31.10 28.13
C THR A 619 10.45 -30.34 27.03
N PHE A 620 10.70 -29.04 26.91
CA PHE A 620 10.04 -28.20 25.92
C PHE A 620 10.30 -28.66 24.48
N TYR A 621 11.57 -28.85 24.09
CA TYR A 621 11.94 -29.38 22.77
C TYR A 621 11.30 -30.74 22.51
N GLY A 622 11.45 -31.68 23.46
CA GLY A 622 10.95 -33.03 23.25
C GLY A 622 9.43 -33.10 23.13
N ALA A 623 8.69 -32.32 23.93
CA ALA A 623 7.24 -32.24 23.84
C ALA A 623 6.75 -31.60 22.53
N LEU A 624 7.37 -30.49 22.10
CA LEU A 624 7.00 -29.82 20.86
C LEU A 624 7.28 -30.67 19.63
N GLN A 625 8.47 -31.31 19.56
CA GLN A 625 8.80 -32.24 18.47
C GLN A 625 7.85 -33.44 18.45
N ALA A 626 7.56 -34.04 19.60
CA ALA A 626 6.62 -35.16 19.68
C ALA A 626 5.19 -34.76 19.28
N ALA A 627 4.76 -33.52 19.58
CA ALA A 627 3.47 -33.00 19.14
C ALA A 627 3.39 -32.84 17.61
N VAL A 628 4.42 -32.25 17.00
CA VAL A 628 4.50 -32.09 15.54
C VAL A 628 4.52 -33.46 14.86
N GLU A 629 5.36 -34.39 15.33
CA GLU A 629 5.44 -35.72 14.74
C GLU A 629 4.17 -36.54 14.95
N LYS A 630 3.48 -36.40 16.09
CA LYS A 630 2.18 -37.02 16.30
C LYS A 630 1.17 -36.55 15.24
N VAL A 631 1.08 -35.24 14.99
CA VAL A 631 0.16 -34.67 13.99
C VAL A 631 0.50 -35.19 12.60
N LEU A 632 1.78 -35.10 12.19
CA LEU A 632 2.21 -35.52 10.86
C LEU A 632 2.10 -37.04 10.65
N THR A 633 2.26 -37.83 11.70
CA THR A 633 2.05 -39.29 11.65
C THR A 633 0.59 -39.62 11.39
N VAL A 634 -0.35 -38.88 11.99
CA VAL A 634 -1.79 -39.11 11.80
C VAL A 634 -2.26 -38.58 10.44
N LYS A 635 -1.81 -37.39 10.04
CA LYS A 635 -2.16 -36.77 8.75
C LYS A 635 -0.92 -36.06 8.16
N PRO A 636 -0.17 -36.72 7.27
CA PRO A 636 1.03 -36.13 6.66
C PRO A 636 0.78 -34.85 5.86
N SER A 637 -0.46 -34.66 5.38
CA SER A 637 -0.88 -33.46 4.65
C SER A 637 -1.40 -32.33 5.54
N MET A 638 -1.36 -32.48 6.88
CA MET A 638 -1.84 -31.46 7.81
C MET A 638 -1.00 -30.20 7.69
N LYS A 639 -1.65 -29.03 7.58
CA LYS A 639 -0.93 -27.76 7.70
C LYS A 639 -0.69 -27.44 9.18
N ILE A 640 0.58 -27.30 9.57
CA ILE A 640 0.95 -26.99 10.96
C ILE A 640 1.47 -25.56 11.04
N TYR A 641 0.87 -24.75 11.91
CA TYR A 641 1.35 -23.43 12.26
C TYR A 641 1.85 -23.43 13.70
N LEU A 642 3.12 -23.11 13.90
CA LEU A 642 3.64 -22.88 15.24
C LEU A 642 3.51 -21.40 15.59
N ILE A 643 3.25 -21.09 16.84
CA ILE A 643 3.09 -19.70 17.28
C ILE A 643 3.92 -19.50 18.54
N THR A 644 4.76 -18.47 18.54
CA THR A 644 5.53 -18.07 19.72
C THR A 644 4.62 -17.42 20.76
N PRO A 645 4.91 -17.52 22.07
CA PRO A 645 4.11 -16.83 23.08
C PRO A 645 4.19 -15.31 22.89
N VAL A 646 3.13 -14.59 23.28
CA VAL A 646 3.22 -13.13 23.46
C VAL A 646 4.18 -12.81 24.62
N PRO A 647 4.78 -11.62 24.68
CA PRO A 647 5.56 -11.21 25.85
C PRO A 647 4.70 -11.22 27.13
N GLY A 648 5.10 -12.00 28.12
CA GLY A 648 4.53 -12.02 29.48
C GLY A 648 5.58 -11.64 30.52
N PHE A 649 5.14 -11.07 31.65
CA PHE A 649 5.97 -10.54 32.72
C PHE A 649 5.55 -11.13 34.07
N PHE A 650 6.53 -11.40 34.94
CA PHE A 650 6.32 -12.06 36.23
C PHE A 650 7.01 -11.28 37.35
N ASP A 651 6.31 -11.10 38.47
CA ASP A 651 6.81 -10.38 39.63
C ASP A 651 7.70 -11.27 40.50
N ASP A 652 7.28 -12.51 40.74
CA ASP A 652 8.09 -13.53 41.42
C ASP A 652 8.88 -14.33 40.39
N THR A 653 10.21 -14.24 40.47
CA THR A 653 11.11 -14.91 39.53
C THR A 653 11.65 -16.24 40.07
N THR A 654 11.41 -16.57 41.35
CA THR A 654 12.09 -17.70 42.03
C THR A 654 11.72 -19.08 41.47
N ALA A 655 10.53 -19.22 40.88
CA ALA A 655 10.06 -20.43 40.23
C ALA A 655 10.15 -20.39 38.69
N THR A 656 10.61 -19.26 38.13
CA THR A 656 10.63 -19.06 36.67
C THR A 656 11.88 -19.63 36.01
N TYR A 657 11.78 -19.97 34.73
CA TYR A 657 12.91 -20.45 33.94
C TYR A 657 14.05 -19.41 33.93
N GLY A 658 15.21 -19.81 34.43
CA GLY A 658 16.39 -18.95 34.53
C GLY A 658 16.24 -17.77 35.49
N ASN A 659 15.24 -17.78 36.38
CA ASN A 659 14.91 -16.69 37.30
C ASN A 659 14.70 -15.34 36.58
N GLN A 660 13.99 -15.33 35.46
CA GLN A 660 13.75 -14.12 34.66
C GLN A 660 12.32 -13.60 34.82
N ASN A 661 12.18 -12.28 34.87
CA ASN A 661 10.89 -11.58 35.01
C ASN A 661 10.08 -11.46 33.71
N LYS A 662 10.60 -11.98 32.60
CA LYS A 662 9.93 -11.99 31.29
C LYS A 662 10.08 -13.40 30.72
N ILE A 663 9.06 -13.87 30.00
CA ILE A 663 9.14 -15.14 29.26
C ILE A 663 10.45 -15.21 28.48
N SER A 664 11.24 -16.26 28.75
CA SER A 664 12.57 -16.44 28.16
C SER A 664 12.49 -16.59 26.64
N VAL A 665 13.40 -15.91 25.95
CA VAL A 665 13.55 -16.03 24.50
C VAL A 665 14.00 -17.43 24.07
N ASP A 666 14.49 -18.26 24.99
CA ASP A 666 14.89 -19.64 24.70
C ASP A 666 13.70 -20.49 24.21
N PHE A 667 12.52 -20.34 24.82
CA PHE A 667 11.30 -21.02 24.36
C PHE A 667 10.85 -20.52 22.98
N VAL A 668 11.00 -19.21 22.75
CA VAL A 668 10.70 -18.56 21.45
C VAL A 668 11.60 -19.12 20.36
N ASN A 669 12.90 -19.20 20.63
CA ASN A 669 13.88 -19.75 19.70
C ASN A 669 13.67 -21.25 19.48
N ALA A 670 13.29 -22.01 20.52
CA ALA A 670 12.97 -23.42 20.38
C ALA A 670 11.81 -23.66 19.41
N ILE A 671 10.74 -22.87 19.50
CA ILE A 671 9.61 -22.94 18.56
C ILE A 671 10.08 -22.65 17.13
N LYS A 672 10.90 -21.61 16.93
CA LYS A 672 11.44 -21.24 15.61
C LYS A 672 12.32 -22.33 15.01
N ILE A 673 13.23 -22.89 15.82
CA ILE A 673 14.15 -23.96 15.42
C ILE A 673 13.37 -25.23 15.06
N VAL A 674 12.35 -25.61 15.84
CA VAL A 674 11.49 -26.75 15.51
C VAL A 674 10.67 -26.46 14.25
N GLY A 675 10.16 -25.24 14.08
CA GLY A 675 9.48 -24.83 12.86
C GLY A 675 10.36 -25.00 11.62
N GLU A 676 11.60 -24.53 11.68
CA GLU A 676 12.59 -24.71 10.60
C GLU A 676 12.89 -26.20 10.34
N LEU A 677 13.09 -27.00 11.39
CA LEU A 677 13.39 -28.44 11.27
C LEU A 677 12.29 -29.23 10.54
N TYR A 678 11.01 -28.92 10.78
CA TYR A 678 9.88 -29.63 10.18
C TYR A 678 9.24 -28.90 8.99
N GLY A 679 9.76 -27.73 8.58
CA GLY A 679 9.18 -26.90 7.53
C GLY A 679 7.81 -26.30 7.91
N CYS A 680 7.56 -26.10 9.20
CA CYS A 680 6.33 -25.50 9.70
C CYS A 680 6.47 -23.97 9.79
N PRO A 681 5.59 -23.18 9.16
CA PRO A 681 5.59 -21.73 9.32
C PRO A 681 5.37 -21.33 10.79
N VAL A 682 6.14 -20.34 11.26
CA VAL A 682 6.11 -19.85 12.65
C VAL A 682 5.63 -18.40 12.72
N LEU A 683 4.55 -18.16 13.47
CA LEU A 683 4.04 -16.82 13.78
C LEU A 683 4.76 -16.27 15.03
N ASP A 684 5.55 -15.22 14.84
CA ASP A 684 6.41 -14.64 15.87
C ASP A 684 5.74 -13.51 16.67
N TRP A 685 4.67 -13.82 17.41
CA TRP A 685 4.02 -12.86 18.29
C TRP A 685 4.95 -12.25 19.33
N TYR A 686 5.96 -12.98 19.81
CA TYR A 686 6.88 -12.47 20.83
C TYR A 686 7.56 -11.17 20.40
N HIS A 687 7.86 -11.02 19.11
CA HIS A 687 8.54 -9.85 18.56
C HIS A 687 7.60 -8.92 17.77
N THR A 688 6.54 -9.45 17.16
CA THR A 688 5.76 -8.71 16.15
C THR A 688 4.42 -8.18 16.66
N VAL A 689 3.87 -8.70 17.76
CA VAL A 689 2.55 -8.27 18.27
C VAL A 689 2.55 -6.89 18.92
N GLY A 690 3.75 -6.34 19.20
CA GLY A 690 3.95 -4.95 19.61
C GLY A 690 3.75 -4.68 21.11
N ILE A 691 4.00 -5.65 21.98
CA ILE A 691 3.97 -5.48 23.45
C ILE A 691 5.38 -5.19 23.97
N ASN A 692 5.49 -4.20 24.85
CA ASN A 692 6.71 -3.86 25.57
C ASN A 692 6.37 -3.27 26.95
N PRO A 693 7.36 -3.07 27.85
CA PRO A 693 7.11 -2.57 29.20
C PRO A 693 6.40 -1.21 29.27
N LEU A 694 6.45 -0.38 28.22
CA LEU A 694 5.82 0.95 28.20
C LEU A 694 4.32 0.89 27.87
N ASN A 695 3.86 -0.17 27.18
CA ASN A 695 2.48 -0.29 26.74
C ASN A 695 1.76 -1.53 27.25
N LYS A 696 2.44 -2.38 28.06
CA LYS A 696 1.88 -3.65 28.55
C LYS A 696 0.56 -3.49 29.30
N SER A 697 0.35 -2.41 30.04
CA SER A 697 -0.90 -2.16 30.79
C SER A 697 -2.13 -1.90 29.90
N VAL A 698 -1.94 -1.66 28.61
CA VAL A 698 -3.04 -1.54 27.63
C VAL A 698 -3.42 -2.91 27.06
N TYR A 699 -2.45 -3.82 26.97
CA TYR A 699 -2.56 -5.07 26.21
C TYR A 699 -2.65 -6.32 27.09
N LEU A 700 -2.16 -6.25 28.32
CA LEU A 700 -2.21 -7.31 29.32
C LEU A 700 -3.13 -6.84 30.44
N GLY A 701 -4.10 -7.68 30.78
CA GLY A 701 -5.23 -7.29 31.63
C GLY A 701 -5.26 -7.95 33.00
N ASP A 702 -4.21 -8.65 33.43
CA ASP A 702 -4.16 -9.16 34.81
C ASP A 702 -4.18 -8.00 35.83
N ILE A 703 -4.97 -8.18 36.90
CA ILE A 703 -5.07 -7.17 37.96
C ILE A 703 -3.84 -7.21 38.88
N SER A 704 -3.56 -6.10 39.57
CA SER A 704 -2.35 -5.94 40.40
C SER A 704 -2.22 -6.89 41.59
N SER A 705 -3.26 -7.67 41.93
CA SER A 705 -3.18 -8.71 42.96
C SER A 705 -2.63 -10.05 42.43
N VAL A 706 -2.46 -10.16 41.11
CA VAL A 706 -1.89 -11.32 40.42
C VAL A 706 -0.39 -11.08 40.22
N PRO A 707 0.49 -12.06 40.48
CA PRO A 707 1.95 -11.85 40.44
C PRO A 707 2.53 -11.89 39.01
N TYR A 708 1.74 -11.55 37.99
CA TYR A 708 2.14 -11.57 36.58
C TYR A 708 1.23 -10.69 35.71
N ASP A 709 1.80 -10.20 34.61
CA ASP A 709 1.08 -9.63 33.46
C ASP A 709 1.23 -10.59 32.28
N LEU A 710 0.16 -11.28 31.89
CA LEU A 710 0.20 -12.36 30.91
C LEU A 710 -1.02 -12.42 29.98
N HIS A 711 -2.22 -12.27 30.53
CA HIS A 711 -3.46 -12.51 29.79
C HIS A 711 -3.86 -11.31 28.93
N PRO A 712 -4.17 -11.53 27.64
CA PRO A 712 -4.54 -10.45 26.73
C PRO A 712 -5.84 -9.75 27.09
N THR A 713 -5.86 -8.42 26.95
CA THR A 713 -7.10 -7.65 26.83
C THR A 713 -7.77 -7.88 25.48
N GLN A 714 -9.02 -7.45 25.32
CA GLN A 714 -9.71 -7.43 24.01
C GLN A 714 -8.88 -6.72 22.93
N ALA A 715 -8.18 -5.63 23.29
CA ALA A 715 -7.35 -4.88 22.38
C ALA A 715 -6.13 -5.68 21.89
N LEU A 716 -5.53 -6.50 22.76
CA LEU A 716 -4.44 -7.37 22.34
C LEU A 716 -4.95 -8.57 21.53
N PHE A 717 -6.06 -9.19 21.94
CA PHE A 717 -6.66 -10.28 21.15
C PHE A 717 -7.02 -9.83 19.73
N ALA A 718 -7.46 -8.58 19.55
CA ALA A 718 -7.64 -8.01 18.22
C ALA A 718 -6.34 -8.08 17.41
N ARG A 719 -5.23 -7.51 17.92
CA ARG A 719 -3.92 -7.51 17.24
C ARG A 719 -3.42 -8.92 16.93
N MET A 720 -3.53 -9.83 17.90
CA MET A 720 -3.18 -11.23 17.75
C MET A 720 -3.99 -11.87 16.62
N GLY A 721 -5.30 -11.65 16.60
CA GLY A 721 -6.22 -12.15 15.58
C GLY A 721 -5.94 -11.61 14.18
N GLU A 722 -5.65 -10.31 14.04
CA GLU A 722 -5.28 -9.73 12.74
C GLU A 722 -3.97 -10.30 12.21
N SER A 723 -2.98 -10.41 13.09
CA SER A 723 -1.67 -10.97 12.77
C SER A 723 -1.76 -12.45 12.38
N ALA A 724 -2.52 -13.26 13.14
CA ALA A 724 -2.72 -14.67 12.85
C ALA A 724 -3.47 -14.91 11.53
N ALA A 725 -4.57 -14.20 11.29
CA ALA A 725 -5.34 -14.35 10.06
C ALA A 725 -4.49 -13.99 8.84
N SER A 726 -3.80 -12.84 8.88
CA SER A 726 -2.91 -12.43 7.79
C SER A 726 -1.78 -13.43 7.55
N PHE A 727 -1.16 -13.94 8.63
CA PHE A 727 -0.09 -14.91 8.52
C PHE A 727 -0.53 -16.23 7.88
N MET A 728 -1.69 -16.76 8.29
CA MET A 728 -2.24 -18.00 7.74
C MET A 728 -2.75 -17.85 6.31
N GLU A 729 -3.28 -16.69 5.93
CA GLU A 729 -3.68 -16.46 4.55
C GLU A 729 -2.46 -16.51 3.61
N ASN A 730 -1.33 -15.95 4.05
CA ASN A 730 -0.12 -15.83 3.24
C ASN A 730 0.82 -17.05 3.27
N ASN A 731 0.60 -18.01 4.17
CA ASN A 731 1.45 -19.21 4.35
C ASN A 731 0.65 -20.50 4.22
#